data_AF-A0A0S7X6V8-F1
#
_entry.id   AF-A0A0S7X6V8-F1
#
_cell.length_a   1.000
_cell.length_b   1.000
_cell.length_c   1.000
_cell.angle_alpha   90.00
_cell.angle_beta   90.00
_cell.angle_gamma   90.00
#
_symmetry.space_group_name_H-M   'P 1'
#
loop_
_entity.id
_entity.type
_entity.pdbx_description
1 polymer ?
#
loop_
_entity_poly.entity_id
_entity_poly.type
_entity_poly.pdbx_seq_one_letter_code
_entity_poly.pdbx_strand_id
1 'polypeptide(L)'
;AGAAGALYRSVGTNASNLNTSNRTVTISGSTATFSGSMPDNVGVGDVLTYSAGGNQLAFIHGRTTSTVFTVKNKDGGTPAAAPAGTAVGVYRAYTSLYNWERGSENSNITEPTEDDVNPSTDLVSTGTVMMVPCYADGNDSSVVTINGWTTGPGNYIKIYTPTAINEVGTSQRHNGTWGGGGYARSVSTTGNALLIEEENVWIEGLRLGVTASSGSPNPIRVAPSGTGTDVRISHCIIRGVLSDTVDSSEGLIISGSGTGTVRIWNNIVYDFNIGTECTGIENWAANMTVYLYNNTVYNCLIGIWRSDGTLVAKNNIAYNNGDNYSGTFDDSSTNNLSGPSQSDARGSNPRNAVTVTFVNEAGDDFHLASTDAGAKQYGADLSADPYIAFSDDIDGEVRVSGSWDIGADECHIGGETWHTISAAAGSGGSITPSGTVSVIEGADQGFTITADTGYIVADVVVDGSSVGAVTTYTFTNVTTDHSITTTFTETGATTATLYRSVGTNASNLNTNNRTVTISDSTATFSGSMPADVGVGDALTYNSGGNRLAFIHGRTSSTVFTVRDKDGNEPTAASAGTAVGVYRAYTSLANWESQTENPNITEPTENDVNPSTNLVSANTVIMVACYADGVDTTGLSIDGWITGPDNYIRIYTPTSTSQVGISQRHTGTAGTGYRIDPDTNGIRIGESYTQIEGLEVFDFGESGYSTCGIRIYGDYAHSCTISYCLIHSEVSDNGGAAIAMDPYGSFSNNKIFNNIIYDVYYGIGVDIGPQDTYVYNNTVVDCSLGIYSDESVIAKNNIAYNNADNYSGTFESTSTNNLSGPTQTDARGSNPRNAVTVTFVNEAGNNFHLAESDTGARGYGADLSSDPDLPLSFDIDGDTRSGTWDIGADEYDVGGATYTITAVSGPGGSITPSGTVSVSEGGEATFTITPDTGYVITDVQVDGTSVHAVSSYTFTNVDANHTIVASFDPTPTYTITVNQASGGVISPGGTVTVTQGADQTFIIVPATGYAVADVLVDGVSVGAVTSYTFTNIHANHTITAVFEEAPTFTISASAENYGSISPEGEVVLNWGGSETFTITPDPGYGVADVLVDGVSVGAVTLYAFSNVTADHTIVASFIVGGQHTIIAVAESGGSISPSGTITLDQGQSQTFTITPDAGNSVSDVEVDGVSWAP
;
A
#
# COMPACT_ATOMS: atom_id res chain seq x y z
N ALA A 1 -32.25 32.36 15.06
CA ALA A 1 -31.60 33.05 16.18
C ALA A 1 -30.11 32.75 16.09
N GLY A 2 -29.21 33.70 16.39
CA GLY A 2 -27.80 33.35 16.54
C GLY A 2 -27.65 32.30 17.64
N ALA A 3 -26.79 31.30 17.45
CA ALA A 3 -26.59 30.26 18.46
C ALA A 3 -26.11 30.92 19.76
N ALA A 4 -26.84 30.69 20.86
CA ALA A 4 -26.45 31.16 22.17
C ALA A 4 -25.09 30.53 22.57
N GLY A 5 -24.22 31.30 23.22
CA GLY A 5 -22.92 30.79 23.67
C GLY A 5 -23.06 29.87 24.88
N ALA A 6 -22.47 28.68 24.85
CA ALA A 6 -22.49 27.78 26.00
C ALA A 6 -21.49 28.20 27.08
N LEU A 7 -21.91 28.18 28.35
CA LEU A 7 -21.05 28.32 29.52
C LEU A 7 -21.00 26.98 30.26
N TYR A 8 -19.82 26.39 30.43
CA TYR A 8 -19.65 25.12 31.13
C TYR A 8 -19.19 25.34 32.58
N ARG A 9 -19.85 24.70 33.55
CA ARG A 9 -19.51 24.75 34.99
C ARG A 9 -19.60 23.37 35.64
N SER A 10 -18.45 22.79 35.98
CA SER A 10 -18.43 21.42 36.50
C SER A 10 -18.94 21.30 37.92
N VAL A 11 -19.63 20.20 38.18
CA VAL A 11 -20.11 19.83 39.50
C VAL A 11 -19.55 18.45 39.86
N GLY A 12 -18.90 18.34 41.00
CA GLY A 12 -18.35 17.08 41.51
C GLY A 12 -17.99 17.24 42.98
N THR A 13 -18.11 16.19 43.77
CA THR A 13 -17.86 16.23 45.22
C THR A 13 -16.38 16.40 45.60
N ASN A 14 -15.45 16.20 44.67
CA ASN A 14 -14.02 16.39 44.93
C ASN A 14 -13.63 17.88 44.89
N ALA A 15 -13.32 18.44 46.07
CA ALA A 15 -12.85 19.83 46.20
C ALA A 15 -11.38 20.03 45.82
N SER A 16 -10.60 18.97 45.69
CA SER A 16 -9.13 19.02 45.57
C SER A 16 -8.67 19.46 44.17
N ASN A 17 -7.39 19.84 44.07
CA ASN A 17 -6.75 20.07 42.78
C ASN A 17 -6.64 18.74 42.00
N LEU A 18 -7.25 18.69 40.82
CA LEU A 18 -7.23 17.57 39.88
C LEU A 18 -5.90 17.48 39.11
N ASN A 19 -5.11 18.57 39.06
CA ASN A 19 -3.73 18.54 38.57
C ASN A 19 -2.78 17.99 39.63
N THR A 20 -2.89 16.69 39.92
CA THR A 20 -2.10 16.03 40.98
C THR A 20 -0.62 15.85 40.62
N SER A 21 -0.27 15.94 39.34
CA SER A 21 1.10 15.78 38.82
C SER A 21 1.86 17.11 38.67
N ASN A 22 1.35 18.22 39.22
CA ASN A 22 1.96 19.55 39.13
C ASN A 22 2.30 19.97 37.69
N ARG A 23 1.44 19.63 36.72
CA ARG A 23 1.61 20.04 35.32
C ARG A 23 1.55 21.57 35.21
N THR A 24 2.28 22.11 34.25
CA THR A 24 2.19 23.52 33.86
C THR A 24 1.31 23.68 32.63
N VAL A 25 0.88 24.90 32.30
CA VAL A 25 0.03 25.18 31.14
C VAL A 25 0.59 26.33 30.31
N THR A 26 0.35 26.26 29.00
CA THR A 26 0.43 27.38 28.07
C THR A 26 -0.98 27.70 27.60
N ILE A 27 -1.41 28.96 27.65
CA ILE A 27 -2.71 29.38 27.11
C ILE A 27 -2.46 30.38 25.98
N SER A 28 -2.88 30.02 24.77
CA SER A 28 -2.82 30.87 23.57
C SER A 28 -4.19 30.90 22.90
N GLY A 29 -4.81 32.08 22.87
CA GLY A 29 -6.19 32.20 22.41
C GLY A 29 -7.15 31.40 23.29
N SER A 30 -7.94 30.51 22.67
CA SER A 30 -8.86 29.60 23.38
C SER A 30 -8.29 28.18 23.54
N THR A 31 -6.97 28.01 23.45
CA THR A 31 -6.30 26.71 23.60
C THR A 31 -5.41 26.73 24.84
N ALA A 32 -5.62 25.76 25.72
CA ALA A 32 -4.75 25.44 26.85
C ALA A 32 -3.97 24.15 26.53
N THR A 33 -2.65 24.22 26.58
CA THR A 33 -1.74 23.08 26.39
C THR A 33 -0.99 22.82 27.69
N PHE A 34 -1.29 21.69 28.33
CA PHE A 34 -0.61 21.25 29.55
C PHE A 34 0.73 20.59 29.21
N SER A 35 1.69 20.68 30.13
CA SER A 35 3.04 20.11 29.98
C SER A 35 3.10 18.59 30.15
N GLY A 36 1.94 17.92 30.13
CA GLY A 36 1.78 16.48 30.30
C GLY A 36 0.30 16.14 30.45
N SER A 37 -0.03 14.87 30.31
CA SER A 37 -1.43 14.38 30.29
C SER A 37 -2.17 14.74 31.57
N MET A 38 -3.38 15.27 31.43
CA MET A 38 -4.33 15.51 32.50
C MET A 38 -5.22 14.26 32.70
N PRO A 39 -5.63 13.94 33.95
CA PRO A 39 -6.49 12.79 34.24
C PRO A 39 -7.73 12.71 33.34
N ASP A 40 -8.20 11.51 33.04
CA ASP A 40 -9.34 11.32 32.13
C ASP A 40 -10.68 11.80 32.69
N ASN A 41 -10.76 12.02 34.00
CA ASN A 41 -11.89 12.66 34.65
C ASN A 41 -11.80 14.20 34.70
N VAL A 42 -10.81 14.80 34.02
CA VAL A 42 -10.73 16.25 33.76
C VAL A 42 -11.35 16.56 32.41
N GLY A 43 -12.27 17.52 32.37
CA GLY A 43 -13.03 17.81 31.16
C GLY A 43 -13.79 19.12 31.23
N VAL A 44 -14.81 19.24 30.39
CA VAL A 44 -15.67 20.43 30.29
C VAL A 44 -16.16 20.90 31.65
N GLY A 45 -16.14 22.22 31.84
CA GLY A 45 -16.59 22.90 33.05
C GLY A 45 -15.57 22.98 34.18
N ASP A 46 -14.48 22.20 34.15
CA ASP A 46 -13.41 22.33 35.15
C ASP A 46 -12.67 23.66 35.01
N VAL A 47 -12.24 24.19 36.16
CA VAL A 47 -11.67 25.53 36.30
C VAL A 47 -10.16 25.45 36.39
N LEU A 48 -9.47 26.14 35.48
CA LEU A 48 -8.04 26.40 35.53
C LEU A 48 -7.79 27.69 36.33
N THR A 49 -6.98 27.60 37.37
CA THR A 49 -6.45 28.76 38.12
C THR A 49 -4.98 28.96 37.79
N TYR A 50 -4.62 30.13 37.28
CA TYR A 50 -3.24 30.43 36.87
C TYR A 50 -2.90 31.91 37.11
N SER A 51 -1.60 32.23 37.09
CA SER A 51 -1.15 33.61 37.24
C SER A 51 -0.69 34.21 35.91
N ALA A 52 -1.33 35.29 35.48
CA ALA A 52 -0.94 36.09 34.32
C ALA A 52 -1.16 37.58 34.62
N GLY A 53 -0.17 38.21 35.25
CA GLY A 53 -0.31 39.60 35.75
C GLY A 53 -1.25 39.75 36.95
N GLY A 54 -1.64 38.65 37.58
CA GLY A 54 -2.65 38.51 38.64
C GLY A 54 -3.26 37.11 38.60
N ASN A 55 -4.11 36.74 39.56
CA ASN A 55 -4.89 35.50 39.48
C ASN A 55 -5.87 35.57 38.30
N GLN A 56 -6.03 34.47 37.57
CA GLN A 56 -6.92 34.36 36.43
C GLN A 56 -7.67 33.04 36.46
N LEU A 57 -8.86 33.03 35.88
CA LEU A 57 -9.66 31.83 35.64
C LEU A 57 -9.79 31.54 34.15
N ALA A 58 -9.80 30.26 33.82
CA ALA A 58 -10.30 29.76 32.54
C ALA A 58 -11.11 28.47 32.77
N PHE A 59 -12.11 28.22 31.93
CA PHE A 59 -13.02 27.08 32.01
C PHE A 59 -12.80 26.19 30.81
N ILE A 60 -12.66 24.89 31.02
CA ILE A 60 -12.56 23.92 29.92
C ILE A 60 -13.89 23.88 29.17
N HIS A 61 -13.83 24.05 27.85
CA HIS A 61 -14.96 23.97 26.92
C HIS A 61 -14.87 22.76 25.99
N GLY A 62 -13.76 22.01 26.05
CA GLY A 62 -13.59 20.75 25.33
C GLY A 62 -12.20 20.18 25.53
N ARG A 63 -12.09 18.86 25.43
CA ARG A 63 -10.86 18.08 25.45
C ARG A 63 -10.50 17.72 24.01
N THR A 64 -9.36 18.17 23.51
CA THR A 64 -8.88 17.82 22.17
C THR A 64 -7.97 16.60 22.23
N THR A 65 -7.10 16.58 23.23
CA THR A 65 -6.26 15.44 23.61
C THR A 65 -6.14 15.41 25.14
N SER A 66 -5.44 14.44 25.72
CA SER A 66 -5.10 14.42 27.15
C SER A 66 -4.24 15.62 27.60
N THR A 67 -3.60 16.34 26.68
CA THR A 67 -2.72 17.49 26.94
C THR A 67 -3.26 18.82 26.40
N VAL A 68 -4.21 18.79 25.46
CA VAL A 68 -4.71 19.98 24.77
C VAL A 68 -6.21 20.12 24.99
N PHE A 69 -6.62 21.27 25.51
CA PHE A 69 -8.01 21.60 25.84
C PHE A 69 -8.40 22.93 25.22
N THR A 70 -9.66 23.05 24.83
CA THR A 70 -10.25 24.35 24.52
C THR A 70 -10.73 25.00 25.81
N VAL A 71 -10.46 26.30 25.98
CA VAL A 71 -10.78 27.05 27.20
C VAL A 71 -11.41 28.40 26.89
N LYS A 72 -12.28 28.87 27.79
CA LYS A 72 -12.91 30.20 27.76
C LYS A 72 -12.76 30.92 29.10
N ASN A 73 -12.91 32.24 29.09
CA ASN A 73 -13.07 33.00 30.34
C ASN A 73 -14.49 32.82 30.89
N LYS A 74 -14.76 33.38 32.08
CA LYS A 74 -16.06 33.25 32.77
C LYS A 74 -17.25 33.71 31.93
N ASP A 75 -17.07 34.70 31.05
CA ASP A 75 -18.12 35.28 30.20
C ASP A 75 -18.22 34.59 28.82
N GLY A 76 -17.52 33.48 28.60
CA GLY A 76 -17.51 32.72 27.34
C GLY A 76 -16.58 33.30 26.25
N GLY A 77 -15.77 34.30 26.58
CA GLY A 77 -14.77 34.91 25.70
C GLY A 77 -13.39 34.25 25.77
N THR A 78 -12.40 34.87 25.12
CA THR A 78 -11.00 34.41 25.17
C THR A 78 -10.39 34.66 26.56
N PRO A 79 -9.80 33.64 27.22
CA PRO A 79 -9.09 33.82 28.49
C PRO A 79 -7.76 34.58 28.34
N ALA A 80 -7.20 35.02 29.46
CA ALA A 80 -5.90 35.67 29.48
C ALA A 80 -4.80 34.67 29.03
N ALA A 81 -3.85 35.14 28.23
CA ALA A 81 -2.76 34.29 27.77
C ALA A 81 -1.81 33.93 28.92
N ALA A 82 -1.31 32.70 28.89
CA ALA A 82 -0.33 32.18 29.84
C ALA A 82 0.89 31.62 29.08
N PRO A 83 2.12 32.08 29.36
CA PRO A 83 3.31 31.56 28.70
C PRO A 83 3.59 30.11 29.11
N ALA A 84 4.44 29.42 28.33
CA ALA A 84 4.86 28.06 28.67
C ALA A 84 5.54 27.98 30.04
N GLY A 85 5.25 26.92 30.79
CA GLY A 85 5.74 26.72 32.15
C GLY A 85 4.90 27.41 33.24
N THR A 86 3.75 28.01 32.92
CA THR A 86 2.88 28.63 33.93
C THR A 86 2.27 27.58 34.84
N ALA A 87 2.44 27.72 36.16
CA ALA A 87 1.79 26.86 37.14
C ALA A 87 0.26 27.00 37.07
N VAL A 88 -0.46 25.89 37.17
CA VAL A 88 -1.92 25.86 37.06
C VAL A 88 -2.54 24.90 38.07
N GLY A 89 -3.61 25.33 38.73
CA GLY A 89 -4.52 24.45 39.45
C GLY A 89 -5.73 24.10 38.58
N VAL A 90 -6.29 22.90 38.74
CA VAL A 90 -7.48 22.45 38.01
C VAL A 90 -8.50 21.93 39.02
N TYR A 91 -9.72 22.45 39.01
CA TYR A 91 -10.71 22.17 40.06
C TYR A 91 -12.10 21.95 39.48
N ARG A 92 -12.94 21.20 40.21
CA ARG A 92 -14.39 21.27 40.03
C ARG A 92 -14.86 22.68 40.35
N ALA A 93 -15.71 23.27 39.51
CA ALA A 93 -16.26 24.60 39.74
C ALA A 93 -17.10 24.63 41.03
N TYR A 94 -17.91 23.59 41.24
CA TYR A 94 -18.78 23.45 42.40
C TYR A 94 -18.71 22.04 43.00
N THR A 95 -18.86 21.97 44.33
CA THR A 95 -18.75 20.70 45.07
C THR A 95 -20.07 19.93 45.23
N SER A 96 -21.19 20.51 44.80
CA SER A 96 -22.52 19.90 44.79
C SER A 96 -23.45 20.69 43.88
N LEU A 97 -24.56 20.10 43.42
CA LEU A 97 -25.57 20.85 42.66
C LEU A 97 -26.22 21.95 43.49
N TYR A 98 -26.33 21.74 44.81
CA TYR A 98 -26.80 22.77 45.74
C TYR A 98 -25.88 23.99 45.78
N ASN A 99 -24.57 23.75 45.76
CA ASN A 99 -23.56 24.81 45.73
C ASN A 99 -23.57 25.55 44.40
N TRP A 100 -23.68 24.85 43.28
CA TRP A 100 -23.83 25.46 41.95
C TRP A 100 -25.04 26.39 41.89
N GLU A 101 -26.22 25.92 42.32
CA GLU A 101 -27.46 26.69 42.26
C GLU A 101 -27.38 27.98 43.10
N ARG A 102 -26.67 27.94 44.22
CA ARG A 102 -26.47 29.11 45.09
C ARG A 102 -25.32 30.02 44.65
N GLY A 103 -24.55 29.63 43.64
CA GLY A 103 -23.31 30.29 43.26
C GLY A 103 -22.20 30.17 44.31
N SER A 104 -22.25 29.16 45.20
CA SER A 104 -21.24 28.94 46.24
C SER A 104 -20.11 28.06 45.71
N GLU A 105 -19.01 28.67 45.31
CA GLU A 105 -17.92 28.02 44.58
C GLU A 105 -17.10 27.02 45.42
N ASN A 106 -16.30 26.22 44.73
CA ASN A 106 -15.29 25.40 45.40
C ASN A 106 -14.25 26.30 46.09
N SER A 107 -14.21 26.25 47.42
CA SER A 107 -13.36 27.10 48.27
C SER A 107 -11.84 26.96 48.04
N ASN A 108 -11.41 25.98 47.26
CA ASN A 108 -10.00 25.80 46.88
C ASN A 108 -9.62 26.52 45.59
N ILE A 109 -10.58 27.11 44.87
CA ILE A 109 -10.31 27.93 43.69
C ILE A 109 -9.73 29.26 44.17
N THR A 110 -8.60 29.64 43.57
CA THR A 110 -7.92 30.89 43.88
C THR A 110 -8.34 31.95 42.86
N GLU A 111 -9.27 32.80 43.27
CA GLU A 111 -9.99 33.74 42.41
C GLU A 111 -9.24 35.08 42.21
N PRO A 112 -9.48 35.80 41.10
CA PRO A 112 -9.21 37.24 41.00
C PRO A 112 -10.22 38.09 41.79
N THR A 113 -11.47 37.63 41.89
CA THR A 113 -12.58 38.27 42.62
C THR A 113 -13.48 37.20 43.23
N GLU A 114 -13.90 37.34 44.49
CA GLU A 114 -14.76 36.34 45.15
C GLU A 114 -16.12 36.20 44.44
N ASP A 115 -16.62 34.96 44.31
CA ASP A 115 -17.91 34.59 43.72
C ASP A 115 -18.04 34.90 42.21
N ASP A 116 -16.97 34.70 41.41
CA ASP A 116 -16.92 35.08 39.98
C ASP A 116 -17.00 33.93 38.94
N VAL A 117 -17.17 32.69 39.40
CA VAL A 117 -17.30 31.52 38.53
C VAL A 117 -18.58 31.59 37.69
N ASN A 118 -19.72 32.03 38.23
CA ASN A 118 -20.96 32.14 37.45
C ASN A 118 -21.35 33.61 37.17
N PRO A 119 -21.35 34.07 35.90
CA PRO A 119 -21.51 35.49 35.59
C PRO A 119 -22.95 36.02 35.65
N SER A 120 -23.98 35.19 35.47
CA SER A 120 -25.39 35.62 35.44
C SER A 120 -26.37 34.44 35.53
N THR A 121 -27.52 34.64 36.20
CA THR A 121 -28.67 33.73 36.14
C THR A 121 -29.71 34.11 35.08
N ASP A 122 -29.52 35.25 34.40
CA ASP A 122 -30.34 35.67 33.25
C ASP A 122 -29.67 35.25 31.93
N LEU A 123 -30.04 34.06 31.46
CA LEU A 123 -29.48 33.44 30.25
C LEU A 123 -30.03 34.09 28.97
N VAL A 124 -31.24 34.65 29.04
CA VAL A 124 -31.89 35.29 27.90
C VAL A 124 -31.22 36.62 27.56
N SER A 125 -30.97 37.49 28.55
CA SER A 125 -30.33 38.78 28.29
C SER A 125 -28.86 38.64 27.89
N THR A 126 -28.18 37.61 28.39
CA THR A 126 -26.78 37.32 28.04
C THR A 126 -26.64 36.55 26.73
N GLY A 127 -27.72 35.93 26.22
CA GLY A 127 -27.66 35.10 25.01
C GLY A 127 -26.82 33.84 25.19
N THR A 128 -26.89 33.21 26.37
CA THR A 128 -26.09 32.03 26.72
C THR A 128 -26.97 30.81 27.07
N VAL A 129 -26.34 29.63 27.12
CA VAL A 129 -26.91 28.42 27.76
C VAL A 129 -25.99 27.99 28.90
N MET A 130 -26.56 27.47 29.98
CA MET A 130 -25.79 26.99 31.13
C MET A 130 -25.65 25.46 31.04
N MET A 131 -24.42 25.00 30.87
CA MET A 131 -24.06 23.59 30.79
C MET A 131 -23.38 23.18 32.11
N VAL A 132 -23.98 22.24 32.82
CA VAL A 132 -23.57 21.79 34.15
C VAL A 132 -23.12 20.33 34.06
N PRO A 133 -21.87 20.06 33.61
CA PRO A 133 -21.32 18.71 33.58
C PRO A 133 -21.07 18.19 35.00
N CYS A 134 -21.70 17.07 35.33
CA CYS A 134 -21.65 16.39 36.62
C CYS A 134 -20.68 15.21 36.56
N TYR A 135 -19.70 15.16 37.47
CA TYR A 135 -18.62 14.17 37.45
C TYR A 135 -18.77 13.09 38.52
N ALA A 136 -18.44 11.85 38.15
CA ALA A 136 -18.61 10.66 38.97
C ALA A 136 -17.49 10.49 40.01
N ASP A 137 -17.32 11.47 40.91
CA ASP A 137 -16.24 11.49 41.92
C ASP A 137 -16.72 11.35 43.37
N GLY A 138 -18.02 11.07 43.58
CA GLY A 138 -18.61 10.77 44.89
C GLY A 138 -20.13 10.94 44.90
N ASN A 139 -20.71 10.96 46.11
CA ASN A 139 -22.16 11.10 46.32
C ASN A 139 -22.52 12.51 46.82
N ASP A 140 -23.34 13.25 46.08
CA ASP A 140 -23.96 14.50 46.53
C ASP A 140 -25.18 14.18 47.42
N SER A 141 -25.08 14.52 48.70
CA SER A 141 -26.13 14.26 49.70
C SER A 141 -27.03 15.47 49.98
N SER A 142 -26.92 16.55 49.20
CA SER A 142 -27.67 17.79 49.42
C SER A 142 -29.07 17.72 48.81
N VAL A 143 -30.02 18.54 49.29
CA VAL A 143 -31.29 18.84 48.58
C VAL A 143 -31.10 20.09 47.73
N VAL A 144 -31.77 20.21 46.57
CA VAL A 144 -31.63 21.39 45.69
C VAL A 144 -32.96 21.72 45.02
N THR A 145 -33.21 23.01 44.91
CA THR A 145 -34.32 23.58 44.14
C THR A 145 -33.72 24.45 43.05
N ILE A 146 -33.96 24.13 41.78
CA ILE A 146 -33.54 24.94 40.64
C ILE A 146 -34.60 26.04 40.46
N ASN A 147 -34.25 27.28 40.83
CA ASN A 147 -35.13 28.45 40.75
C ASN A 147 -34.36 29.80 40.69
N GLY A 148 -35.05 30.85 40.26
CA GLY A 148 -34.48 32.20 40.17
C GLY A 148 -33.65 32.46 38.91
N TRP A 149 -33.79 31.61 37.89
CA TRP A 149 -33.15 31.79 36.58
C TRP A 149 -34.09 32.48 35.60
N THR A 150 -33.55 33.17 34.61
CA THR A 150 -34.34 33.63 33.44
C THR A 150 -33.93 32.80 32.24
N THR A 151 -34.78 31.86 31.86
CA THR A 151 -34.53 30.89 30.78
C THR A 151 -35.47 31.10 29.58
N GLY A 152 -35.15 30.46 28.46
CA GLY A 152 -36.02 30.42 27.28
C GLY A 152 -35.69 29.24 26.35
N PRO A 153 -36.47 29.02 25.27
CA PRO A 153 -36.30 27.87 24.39
C PRO A 153 -34.92 27.74 23.71
N GLY A 154 -34.15 28.83 23.61
CA GLY A 154 -32.77 28.85 23.12
C GLY A 154 -31.71 29.16 24.19
N ASN A 155 -32.13 29.29 25.46
CA ASN A 155 -31.34 29.76 26.61
C ASN A 155 -31.72 28.94 27.85
N TYR A 156 -31.29 27.68 27.86
CA TYR A 156 -31.70 26.67 28.84
C TYR A 156 -30.56 26.30 29.80
N ILE A 157 -30.92 25.54 30.84
CA ILE A 157 -29.98 24.88 31.75
C ILE A 157 -29.93 23.40 31.37
N LYS A 158 -28.74 22.84 31.15
CA LYS A 158 -28.53 21.40 30.98
C LYS A 158 -27.61 20.86 32.06
N ILE A 159 -28.12 19.98 32.91
CA ILE A 159 -27.39 19.25 33.94
C ILE A 159 -27.20 17.82 33.43
N TYR A 160 -25.95 17.40 33.23
CA TYR A 160 -25.70 16.13 32.56
C TYR A 160 -24.37 15.50 32.98
N THR A 161 -24.23 14.19 32.82
CA THR A 161 -22.92 13.52 32.86
C THR A 161 -22.26 13.58 31.48
N PRO A 162 -21.04 14.16 31.35
CA PRO A 162 -20.35 14.18 30.06
C PRO A 162 -19.94 12.77 29.64
N THR A 163 -20.15 12.44 28.37
CA THR A 163 -19.88 11.09 27.82
C THR A 163 -18.90 11.09 26.67
N ALA A 164 -18.87 12.16 25.88
CA ALA A 164 -18.05 12.22 24.69
C ALA A 164 -16.57 12.44 25.04
N ILE A 165 -15.68 11.79 24.29
CA ILE A 165 -14.22 11.89 24.50
C ILE A 165 -13.69 13.33 24.38
N ASN A 166 -14.41 14.16 23.61
CA ASN A 166 -14.12 15.57 23.44
C ASN A 166 -14.71 16.47 24.55
N GLU A 167 -15.51 15.92 25.45
CA GLU A 167 -15.98 16.57 26.67
C GLU A 167 -15.15 16.13 27.89
N VAL A 168 -14.79 14.85 27.95
CA VAL A 168 -14.07 14.21 29.06
C VAL A 168 -13.28 12.99 28.56
N GLY A 169 -12.19 12.59 29.21
CA GLY A 169 -11.38 11.44 28.76
C GLY A 169 -12.05 10.08 28.96
N THR A 170 -12.89 9.95 30.00
CA THR A 170 -13.71 8.75 30.27
C THR A 170 -15.14 9.17 30.58
N SER A 171 -16.12 8.45 30.01
CA SER A 171 -17.55 8.71 30.25
C SER A 171 -17.84 8.79 31.75
N GLN A 172 -18.59 9.83 32.13
CA GLN A 172 -19.04 10.05 33.49
C GLN A 172 -20.49 9.58 33.69
N ARG A 173 -21.09 8.90 32.71
CA ARG A 173 -22.43 8.31 32.81
C ARG A 173 -22.36 6.94 33.50
N HIS A 174 -23.46 6.53 34.11
CA HIS A 174 -23.61 5.17 34.65
C HIS A 174 -23.82 4.14 33.51
N ASN A 175 -23.53 2.88 33.79
CA ASN A 175 -23.74 1.75 32.87
C ASN A 175 -25.15 1.12 32.99
N GLY A 176 -26.19 1.94 33.13
CA GLY A 176 -27.56 1.44 33.36
C GLY A 176 -27.85 0.80 34.73
N THR A 177 -26.85 0.59 35.59
CA THR A 177 -27.04 0.07 36.96
C THR A 177 -26.78 1.12 38.04
N TRP A 178 -27.40 0.98 39.21
CA TRP A 178 -27.15 1.87 40.34
C TRP A 178 -25.69 1.83 40.82
N GLY A 179 -24.94 0.76 40.58
CA GLY A 179 -23.55 0.58 41.01
C GLY A 179 -22.49 1.09 40.01
N GLY A 180 -22.72 1.01 38.70
CA GLY A 180 -21.66 1.16 37.71
C GLY A 180 -21.36 2.57 37.24
N GLY A 181 -20.82 3.40 38.13
CA GLY A 181 -20.34 4.76 37.79
C GLY A 181 -21.47 5.79 37.68
N GLY A 182 -21.18 7.01 37.23
CA GLY A 182 -22.18 8.10 37.18
C GLY A 182 -22.12 9.09 38.34
N TYR A 183 -22.54 10.35 38.12
CA TYR A 183 -22.79 11.29 39.22
C TYR A 183 -23.95 10.77 40.09
N ALA A 184 -23.68 10.49 41.36
CA ALA A 184 -24.65 9.97 42.31
C ALA A 184 -25.16 11.06 43.24
N ARG A 185 -26.48 11.08 43.42
CA ARG A 185 -27.16 11.91 44.41
C ARG A 185 -28.14 11.08 45.23
N SER A 186 -27.66 10.51 46.32
CA SER A 186 -28.48 9.79 47.30
C SER A 186 -28.70 10.67 48.53
N VAL A 187 -29.96 11.06 48.77
CA VAL A 187 -30.33 12.07 49.77
C VAL A 187 -31.25 11.47 50.84
N SER A 188 -30.92 11.69 52.11
CA SER A 188 -31.83 11.40 53.22
C SER A 188 -32.74 12.61 53.45
N THR A 189 -34.03 12.52 53.08
CA THR A 189 -34.96 13.66 53.12
C THR A 189 -36.40 13.22 53.37
N THR A 190 -37.24 14.13 53.87
CA THR A 190 -38.70 13.95 53.99
C THR A 190 -39.48 14.70 52.91
N GLY A 191 -38.78 15.31 51.94
CA GLY A 191 -39.32 16.10 50.83
C GLY A 191 -38.50 15.89 49.54
N ASN A 192 -38.55 16.83 48.60
CA ASN A 192 -37.91 16.65 47.30
C ASN A 192 -36.36 16.70 47.38
N ALA A 193 -35.67 15.77 46.71
CA ALA A 193 -34.22 15.77 46.59
C ALA A 193 -33.74 16.74 45.49
N LEU A 194 -34.45 16.76 44.37
CA LEU A 194 -34.30 17.72 43.28
C LEU A 194 -35.67 18.28 42.88
N LEU A 195 -35.88 19.58 43.14
CA LEU A 195 -37.07 20.32 42.73
C LEU A 195 -36.73 21.25 41.56
N ILE A 196 -37.50 21.17 40.48
CA ILE A 196 -37.34 22.03 39.29
C ILE A 196 -38.53 22.99 39.21
N GLU A 197 -38.32 24.27 39.49
CA GLU A 197 -39.36 25.31 39.36
C GLU A 197 -39.20 26.14 38.08
N GLU A 198 -38.09 25.96 37.35
CA GLU A 198 -37.75 26.68 36.13
C GLU A 198 -38.29 26.03 34.83
N GLU A 199 -38.62 26.84 33.83
CA GLU A 199 -39.31 26.39 32.61
C GLU A 199 -38.44 25.61 31.61
N ASN A 200 -37.13 25.85 31.49
CA ASN A 200 -36.29 25.25 30.45
C ASN A 200 -35.05 24.57 31.05
N VAL A 201 -35.26 23.42 31.71
CA VAL A 201 -34.22 22.63 32.41
C VAL A 201 -34.14 21.21 31.87
N TRP A 202 -32.94 20.79 31.50
CA TRP A 202 -32.67 19.46 30.96
C TRP A 202 -31.76 18.68 31.91
N ILE A 203 -32.10 17.43 32.19
CA ILE A 203 -31.36 16.52 33.06
C ILE A 203 -31.04 15.25 32.27
N GLU A 204 -29.78 14.81 32.34
CA GLU A 204 -29.34 13.65 31.58
C GLU A 204 -28.28 12.80 32.33
N GLY A 205 -28.48 11.49 32.40
CA GLY A 205 -27.40 10.57 32.80
C GLY A 205 -27.06 10.54 34.30
N LEU A 206 -27.98 10.96 35.18
CA LEU A 206 -27.74 11.05 36.64
C LEU A 206 -28.31 9.83 37.39
N ARG A 207 -27.66 9.45 38.50
CA ARG A 207 -28.25 8.54 39.51
C ARG A 207 -28.84 9.36 40.66
N LEU A 208 -30.16 9.29 40.84
CA LEU A 208 -30.92 10.12 41.77
C LEU A 208 -31.73 9.25 42.73
N GLY A 209 -31.46 9.33 44.03
CA GLY A 209 -32.05 8.43 45.02
C GLY A 209 -32.48 9.14 46.30
N VAL A 210 -33.55 8.63 46.90
CA VAL A 210 -34.00 9.06 48.23
C VAL A 210 -33.95 7.92 49.22
N THR A 211 -33.49 8.23 50.43
CA THR A 211 -33.66 7.36 51.60
C THR A 211 -34.53 8.08 52.60
N ALA A 212 -35.64 7.48 53.03
CA ALA A 212 -36.59 8.17 53.89
C ALA A 212 -37.38 7.24 54.79
N SER A 213 -37.73 7.75 55.97
CA SER A 213 -38.56 7.03 56.94
C SER A 213 -39.92 7.68 57.22
N SER A 214 -40.20 8.84 56.65
CA SER A 214 -41.48 9.57 56.80
C SER A 214 -41.60 10.69 55.77
N GLY A 215 -42.79 11.27 55.64
CA GLY A 215 -43.07 12.40 54.75
C GLY A 215 -43.39 11.96 53.31
N SER A 216 -43.14 12.87 52.37
CA SER A 216 -43.38 12.66 50.93
C SER A 216 -42.11 12.94 50.11
N PRO A 217 -41.11 12.04 50.19
CA PRO A 217 -39.81 12.24 49.58
C PRO A 217 -39.84 11.89 48.10
N ASN A 218 -39.39 12.81 47.24
CA ASN A 218 -39.38 12.59 45.79
C ASN A 218 -37.96 12.83 45.25
N PRO A 219 -37.32 11.86 44.57
CA PRO A 219 -36.03 12.10 43.92
C PRO A 219 -36.09 13.29 42.96
N ILE A 220 -37.12 13.35 42.12
CA ILE A 220 -37.34 14.45 41.18
C ILE A 220 -38.78 14.95 41.25
N ARG A 221 -38.93 16.26 41.41
CA ARG A 221 -40.21 16.95 41.23
C ARG A 221 -40.08 18.09 40.22
N VAL A 222 -40.92 18.06 39.18
CA VAL A 222 -41.03 19.10 38.15
C VAL A 222 -42.27 19.94 38.44
N ALA A 223 -42.07 21.19 38.87
CA ALA A 223 -43.15 22.09 39.28
C ALA A 223 -43.04 23.53 38.73
N PRO A 224 -42.76 23.75 37.43
CA PRO A 224 -42.72 25.10 36.89
C PRO A 224 -44.10 25.75 36.82
N SER A 225 -44.13 27.08 36.94
CA SER A 225 -45.36 27.87 37.05
C SER A 225 -45.61 28.84 35.89
N GLY A 226 -44.62 29.06 35.02
CA GLY A 226 -44.70 29.95 33.87
C GLY A 226 -45.26 29.31 32.59
N THR A 227 -45.01 29.97 31.46
CA THR A 227 -45.52 29.58 30.14
C THR A 227 -44.39 29.19 29.21
N GLY A 228 -44.62 28.19 28.35
CA GLY A 228 -43.62 27.74 27.39
C GLY A 228 -42.56 26.83 28.01
N THR A 229 -42.92 26.09 29.06
CA THR A 229 -42.06 25.09 29.69
C THR A 229 -41.56 24.03 28.69
N ASP A 230 -40.27 23.72 28.73
CA ASP A 230 -39.61 22.58 28.09
C ASP A 230 -38.60 21.96 29.07
N VAL A 231 -39.10 21.07 29.94
CA VAL A 231 -38.27 20.28 30.85
C VAL A 231 -37.98 18.91 30.23
N ARG A 232 -36.73 18.46 30.31
CA ARG A 232 -36.29 17.18 29.72
C ARG A 232 -35.56 16.35 30.76
N ILE A 233 -35.87 15.06 30.87
CA ILE A 233 -35.23 14.14 31.82
C ILE A 233 -34.94 12.84 31.08
N SER A 234 -33.66 12.46 30.99
CA SER A 234 -33.29 11.28 30.22
C SER A 234 -32.12 10.51 30.77
N HIS A 235 -32.04 9.22 30.43
CA HIS A 235 -30.90 8.39 30.78
C HIS A 235 -30.62 8.36 32.29
N CYS A 236 -31.59 8.61 33.16
CA CYS A 236 -31.37 8.65 34.61
C CYS A 236 -31.80 7.34 35.27
N ILE A 237 -31.15 7.03 36.40
CA ILE A 237 -31.57 5.98 37.32
C ILE A 237 -32.16 6.63 38.57
N ILE A 238 -33.41 6.29 38.88
CA ILE A 238 -34.20 6.90 39.96
C ILE A 238 -34.62 5.82 40.94
N ARG A 239 -34.22 5.96 42.22
CA ARG A 239 -34.39 4.90 43.23
C ARG A 239 -35.01 5.38 44.54
N GLY A 240 -35.95 4.60 45.08
CA GLY A 240 -36.46 4.73 46.45
C GLY A 240 -35.82 3.74 47.43
N VAL A 241 -35.45 4.21 48.63
CA VAL A 241 -35.16 3.36 49.79
C VAL A 241 -36.04 3.83 50.95
N LEU A 242 -37.25 3.27 51.03
CA LEU A 242 -38.34 3.79 51.86
C LEU A 242 -38.68 2.81 53.00
N SER A 243 -39.00 3.33 54.19
CA SER A 243 -39.58 2.52 55.28
C SER A 243 -41.11 2.49 55.23
N ASP A 244 -41.71 1.50 55.90
CA ASP A 244 -43.16 1.24 56.00
C ASP A 244 -44.01 2.39 56.56
N THR A 245 -43.36 3.43 57.08
CA THR A 245 -43.96 4.65 57.65
C THR A 245 -43.97 5.86 56.71
N VAL A 246 -43.54 5.70 55.45
CA VAL A 246 -43.67 6.73 54.41
C VAL A 246 -45.11 6.74 53.88
N ASP A 247 -45.73 7.93 53.85
CA ASP A 247 -47.14 8.11 53.50
C ASP A 247 -47.36 8.04 51.97
N SER A 248 -46.56 8.81 51.20
CA SER A 248 -46.51 8.84 49.74
C SER A 248 -45.09 9.14 49.25
N SER A 249 -44.74 8.80 48.02
CA SER A 249 -43.42 9.06 47.43
C SER A 249 -43.47 8.77 45.94
N GLU A 250 -43.06 9.73 45.13
CA GLU A 250 -43.03 9.61 43.68
C GLU A 250 -41.58 9.64 43.19
N GLY A 251 -41.17 8.64 42.41
CA GLY A 251 -39.84 8.62 41.79
C GLY A 251 -39.60 9.85 40.93
N LEU A 252 -40.56 10.14 40.04
CA LEU A 252 -40.60 11.35 39.24
C LEU A 252 -42.05 11.88 39.18
N ILE A 253 -42.28 13.06 39.74
CA ILE A 253 -43.59 13.72 39.72
C ILE A 253 -43.57 15.03 38.91
N ILE A 254 -44.58 15.22 38.07
CA ILE A 254 -44.86 16.46 37.36
C ILE A 254 -46.09 17.11 37.98
N SER A 255 -45.94 18.25 38.66
CA SER A 255 -47.01 18.92 39.40
C SER A 255 -47.07 20.43 39.17
N GLY A 256 -46.50 20.92 38.06
CA GLY A 256 -46.46 22.34 37.72
C GLY A 256 -47.84 22.90 37.39
N SER A 257 -48.07 24.17 37.73
CA SER A 257 -49.28 24.91 37.36
C SER A 257 -49.16 25.66 36.03
N GLY A 258 -47.95 25.69 35.46
CA GLY A 258 -47.63 26.35 34.20
C GLY A 258 -48.19 25.66 32.95
N THR A 259 -47.75 26.12 31.78
CA THR A 259 -48.12 25.56 30.47
C THR A 259 -46.88 25.20 29.66
N GLY A 260 -46.93 24.06 28.96
CA GLY A 260 -45.83 23.61 28.13
C GLY A 260 -45.70 22.10 28.07
N THR A 261 -44.47 21.64 27.92
CA THR A 261 -44.11 20.25 27.65
C THR A 261 -43.05 19.73 28.62
N VAL A 262 -43.19 18.48 29.05
CA VAL A 262 -42.17 17.73 29.77
C VAL A 262 -41.85 16.46 28.97
N ARG A 263 -40.57 16.18 28.73
CA ARG A 263 -40.09 15.05 27.92
C ARG A 263 -39.23 14.14 28.78
N ILE A 264 -39.58 12.86 28.84
CA ILE A 264 -38.96 11.90 29.75
C ILE A 264 -38.67 10.61 28.97
N TRP A 265 -37.40 10.24 28.81
CA TRP A 265 -37.05 9.02 28.07
C TRP A 265 -35.81 8.27 28.54
N ASN A 266 -35.74 6.97 28.27
CA ASN A 266 -34.60 6.11 28.67
C ASN A 266 -34.27 6.21 30.16
N ASN A 267 -35.26 6.29 31.06
CA ASN A 267 -35.00 6.30 32.50
C ASN A 267 -35.39 4.96 33.13
N ILE A 268 -34.67 4.57 34.17
CA ILE A 268 -35.00 3.44 35.05
C ILE A 268 -35.49 3.99 36.38
N VAL A 269 -36.70 3.61 36.81
CA VAL A 269 -37.33 4.11 38.04
C VAL A 269 -37.82 2.94 38.88
N TYR A 270 -37.35 2.81 40.12
CA TYR A 270 -37.68 1.64 40.92
C TYR A 270 -37.67 1.81 42.45
N ASP A 271 -38.31 0.86 43.12
CA ASP A 271 -38.44 0.71 44.59
C ASP A 271 -39.32 1.77 45.28
N PHE A 272 -40.43 2.16 44.65
CA PHE A 272 -41.48 3.01 45.23
C PHE A 272 -42.71 2.20 45.64
N ASN A 273 -42.52 1.10 46.38
CA ASN A 273 -43.55 0.08 46.68
C ASN A 273 -44.17 0.17 48.09
N ILE A 274 -43.90 1.24 48.83
CA ILE A 274 -44.35 1.41 50.22
C ILE A 274 -45.52 2.39 50.31
N GLY A 275 -46.21 2.49 51.45
CA GLY A 275 -47.28 3.47 51.67
C GLY A 275 -48.57 3.16 50.88
N THR A 276 -49.40 4.19 50.65
CA THR A 276 -50.69 4.05 49.96
C THR A 276 -50.74 4.71 48.59
N GLU A 277 -49.80 5.58 48.26
CA GLU A 277 -49.79 6.38 47.02
C GLU A 277 -48.39 6.45 46.36
N CYS A 278 -47.43 5.58 46.72
CA CYS A 278 -46.10 5.65 46.11
C CYS A 278 -46.14 5.25 44.63
N THR A 279 -45.55 6.09 43.78
CA THR A 279 -45.64 5.97 42.33
C THR A 279 -44.25 6.02 41.70
N GLY A 280 -44.01 5.23 40.64
CA GLY A 280 -42.78 5.37 39.86
C GLY A 280 -42.75 6.73 39.16
N ILE A 281 -43.69 6.96 38.24
CA ILE A 281 -43.80 8.23 37.49
C ILE A 281 -45.25 8.74 37.55
N GLU A 282 -45.45 9.97 38.02
CA GLU A 282 -46.78 10.60 38.10
C GLU A 282 -46.88 11.91 37.30
N ASN A 283 -47.91 12.04 36.47
CA ASN A 283 -48.35 13.32 35.93
C ASN A 283 -49.58 13.87 36.66
N TRP A 284 -49.37 14.95 37.42
CA TRP A 284 -50.39 15.71 38.13
C TRP A 284 -50.50 17.17 37.64
N ALA A 285 -49.92 17.50 36.48
CA ALA A 285 -49.95 18.85 35.93
C ALA A 285 -51.11 19.03 34.93
N ALA A 286 -52.20 19.68 35.39
CA ALA A 286 -53.45 19.85 34.62
C ALA A 286 -53.29 20.52 33.24
N ASN A 287 -52.29 21.39 33.07
CA ASN A 287 -52.12 22.23 31.87
C ASN A 287 -50.84 21.93 31.07
N MET A 288 -50.16 20.81 31.36
CA MET A 288 -48.94 20.39 30.67
C MET A 288 -49.16 19.12 29.84
N THR A 289 -48.36 18.98 28.79
CA THR A 289 -48.27 17.74 28.01
C THR A 289 -46.98 17.02 28.36
N VAL A 290 -47.09 15.77 28.82
CA VAL A 290 -45.95 14.91 29.16
C VAL A 290 -45.77 13.87 28.07
N TYR A 291 -44.55 13.78 27.53
CA TYR A 291 -44.12 12.72 26.61
C TYR A 291 -43.18 11.78 27.37
N LEU A 292 -43.58 10.53 27.52
CA LEU A 292 -42.89 9.54 28.34
C LEU A 292 -42.52 8.32 27.48
N TYR A 293 -41.27 8.22 27.00
CA TYR A 293 -40.85 7.22 26.00
C TYR A 293 -39.76 6.28 26.53
N ASN A 294 -39.83 4.98 26.25
CA ASN A 294 -38.73 4.04 26.55
C ASN A 294 -38.23 4.13 28.01
N ASN A 295 -39.11 4.14 29.01
CA ASN A 295 -38.71 4.08 30.41
C ASN A 295 -39.00 2.68 30.99
N THR A 296 -38.21 2.26 31.97
CA THR A 296 -38.45 1.04 32.75
C THR A 296 -38.84 1.41 34.17
N VAL A 297 -40.07 1.09 34.56
CA VAL A 297 -40.62 1.36 35.90
C VAL A 297 -40.88 0.04 36.62
N TYR A 298 -40.19 -0.18 37.73
CA TYR A 298 -40.12 -1.49 38.38
C TYR A 298 -40.39 -1.42 39.90
N ASN A 299 -41.16 -2.36 40.42
CA ASN A 299 -41.39 -2.52 41.87
C ASN A 299 -41.87 -1.23 42.56
N CYS A 300 -42.93 -0.64 42.01
CA CYS A 300 -43.66 0.48 42.59
C CYS A 300 -45.08 0.07 42.99
N LEU A 301 -45.73 0.80 43.90
CA LEU A 301 -47.14 0.55 44.22
C LEU A 301 -48.01 0.90 43.01
N ILE A 302 -47.74 2.04 42.37
CA ILE A 302 -48.26 2.38 41.04
C ILE A 302 -47.05 2.65 40.10
N GLY A 303 -47.02 2.02 38.93
CA GLY A 303 -45.95 2.21 37.95
C GLY A 303 -45.99 3.61 37.33
N ILE A 304 -46.88 3.80 36.36
CA ILE A 304 -47.08 5.09 35.68
C ILE A 304 -48.51 5.57 35.92
N TRP A 305 -48.65 6.72 36.56
CA TRP A 305 -49.95 7.31 36.87
C TRP A 305 -50.14 8.65 36.18
N ARG A 306 -51.26 8.80 35.47
CA ARG A 306 -51.76 10.11 35.09
C ARG A 306 -52.96 10.52 35.94
N SER A 307 -52.70 11.44 36.86
CA SER A 307 -53.69 12.12 37.70
C SER A 307 -54.40 13.25 36.95
N ASP A 308 -53.67 14.10 36.21
CA ASP A 308 -54.25 15.21 35.44
C ASP A 308 -53.46 15.48 34.13
N GLY A 309 -53.87 16.47 33.33
CA GLY A 309 -53.11 16.95 32.17
C GLY A 309 -53.24 16.11 30.90
N THR A 310 -52.17 16.04 30.10
CA THR A 310 -52.06 15.13 28.95
C THR A 310 -50.79 14.30 29.10
N LEU A 311 -50.88 12.97 28.96
CA LEU A 311 -49.75 12.05 29.00
C LEU A 311 -49.77 11.16 27.76
N VAL A 312 -48.70 11.25 26.96
CA VAL A 312 -48.43 10.39 25.81
C VAL A 312 -47.31 9.44 26.20
N ALA A 313 -47.61 8.15 26.29
CA ALA A 313 -46.64 7.12 26.67
C ALA A 313 -46.31 6.22 25.47
N LYS A 314 -45.02 6.01 25.17
CA LYS A 314 -44.59 5.07 24.12
C LYS A 314 -43.48 4.15 24.61
N ASN A 315 -43.52 2.88 24.25
CA ASN A 315 -42.43 1.93 24.54
C ASN A 315 -42.03 1.83 26.02
N ASN A 316 -42.88 2.13 26.99
CA ASN A 316 -42.49 1.99 28.40
C ASN A 316 -42.73 0.57 28.92
N ILE A 317 -41.86 0.10 29.80
CA ILE A 317 -42.10 -1.07 30.66
C ILE A 317 -42.62 -0.57 32.00
N ALA A 318 -43.75 -1.09 32.45
CA ALA A 318 -44.15 -1.08 33.85
C ALA A 318 -44.27 -2.53 34.34
N TYR A 319 -43.36 -2.95 35.21
CA TYR A 319 -43.19 -4.35 35.61
C TYR A 319 -43.11 -4.53 37.14
N ASN A 320 -43.68 -5.64 37.63
CA ASN A 320 -43.73 -5.96 39.07
C ASN A 320 -44.30 -4.85 39.97
N ASN A 321 -45.23 -4.03 39.44
CA ASN A 321 -45.91 -3.00 40.21
C ASN A 321 -47.24 -3.53 40.79
N GLY A 322 -47.75 -2.88 41.84
CA GLY A 322 -49.09 -3.15 42.36
C GLY A 322 -50.19 -2.87 41.32
N ASP A 323 -50.08 -1.71 40.67
CA ASP A 323 -50.80 -1.31 39.47
C ASP A 323 -49.80 -0.76 38.44
N ASN A 324 -49.82 -1.20 37.18
CA ASN A 324 -48.76 -0.80 36.23
C ASN A 324 -49.08 0.56 35.58
N TYR A 325 -50.33 0.80 35.21
CA TYR A 325 -50.78 2.03 34.55
C TYR A 325 -52.14 2.50 35.09
N SER A 326 -52.14 3.66 35.75
CA SER A 326 -53.35 4.29 36.30
C SER A 326 -53.72 5.58 35.55
N GLY A 327 -55.02 5.86 35.42
CA GLY A 327 -55.55 7.05 34.73
C GLY A 327 -55.90 6.85 33.25
N THR A 328 -56.08 7.94 32.50
CA THR A 328 -56.45 7.93 31.05
C THR A 328 -55.40 8.64 30.21
N PHE A 329 -54.78 7.93 29.28
CA PHE A 329 -53.68 8.42 28.46
C PHE A 329 -54.18 8.94 27.12
N ASP A 330 -53.37 9.74 26.45
CA ASP A 330 -53.68 10.22 25.09
C ASP A 330 -53.65 9.06 24.08
N ASP A 331 -54.53 9.12 23.07
CA ASP A 331 -54.71 8.08 22.04
C ASP A 331 -53.44 7.86 21.17
N SER A 332 -52.51 8.83 21.14
CA SER A 332 -51.22 8.69 20.46
C SER A 332 -50.19 7.82 21.21
N SER A 333 -50.53 7.34 22.41
CA SER A 333 -49.73 6.36 23.15
C SER A 333 -49.66 5.03 22.39
N THR A 334 -48.53 4.32 22.44
CA THR A 334 -48.37 3.04 21.73
C THR A 334 -47.28 2.14 22.32
N ASN A 335 -47.36 0.82 22.07
CA ASN A 335 -46.29 -0.15 22.33
C ASN A 335 -45.79 -0.16 23.79
N ASN A 336 -46.64 0.20 24.76
CA ASN A 336 -46.31 0.08 26.18
C ASN A 336 -46.52 -1.37 26.68
N LEU A 337 -45.81 -1.77 27.73
CA LEU A 337 -45.85 -3.11 28.30
C LEU A 337 -46.25 -3.06 29.78
N SER A 338 -47.22 -3.91 30.15
CA SER A 338 -47.57 -4.18 31.54
C SER A 338 -47.13 -5.58 31.96
N GLY A 339 -46.54 -5.67 33.16
CA GLY A 339 -46.11 -6.93 33.76
C GLY A 339 -47.24 -7.95 33.95
N PRO A 340 -46.92 -9.21 34.28
CA PRO A 340 -47.83 -10.36 34.17
C PRO A 340 -49.06 -10.30 35.09
N SER A 341 -49.04 -9.43 36.11
CA SER A 341 -50.13 -9.25 37.07
C SER A 341 -51.29 -8.39 36.56
N GLN A 342 -51.11 -7.62 35.48
CA GLN A 342 -52.11 -6.65 35.00
C GLN A 342 -52.19 -6.56 33.46
N SER A 343 -53.34 -6.14 32.93
CA SER A 343 -53.58 -5.92 31.49
C SER A 343 -54.03 -4.49 31.20
N ASP A 344 -53.21 -3.54 31.62
CA ASP A 344 -53.53 -2.12 31.74
C ASP A 344 -52.57 -1.21 30.94
N ALA A 345 -51.63 -1.77 30.15
CA ALA A 345 -50.81 -1.00 29.23
C ALA A 345 -51.67 -0.19 28.23
N ARG A 346 -51.28 1.07 28.03
CA ARG A 346 -52.11 2.09 27.40
C ARG A 346 -51.71 2.36 25.95
N GLY A 347 -52.69 2.79 25.15
CA GLY A 347 -52.48 3.17 23.76
C GLY A 347 -52.69 2.03 22.75
N SER A 348 -52.22 2.24 21.52
CA SER A 348 -52.23 1.23 20.46
C SER A 348 -51.10 0.20 20.62
N ASN A 349 -51.28 -1.01 20.10
CA ASN A 349 -50.31 -2.12 20.24
C ASN A 349 -49.81 -2.41 21.69
N PRO A 350 -50.66 -2.40 22.73
CA PRO A 350 -50.21 -2.65 24.10
C PRO A 350 -49.78 -4.11 24.27
N ARG A 351 -48.73 -4.33 25.06
CA ARG A 351 -48.28 -5.65 25.50
C ARG A 351 -48.73 -5.89 26.93
N ASN A 352 -49.93 -6.44 27.05
CA ASN A 352 -50.61 -6.64 28.33
C ASN A 352 -50.28 -8.00 28.95
N ALA A 353 -50.09 -8.00 30.28
CA ALA A 353 -49.82 -9.20 31.09
C ALA A 353 -48.64 -10.03 30.56
N VAL A 354 -47.54 -9.36 30.25
CA VAL A 354 -46.34 -9.96 29.66
C VAL A 354 -45.22 -10.08 30.69
N THR A 355 -44.56 -11.23 30.71
CA THR A 355 -43.33 -11.44 31.49
C THR A 355 -42.15 -10.78 30.79
N VAL A 356 -41.36 -10.00 31.53
CA VAL A 356 -40.08 -9.45 31.10
C VAL A 356 -38.98 -10.19 31.85
N THR A 357 -37.89 -10.52 31.16
CA THR A 357 -36.71 -11.14 31.75
C THR A 357 -35.57 -10.14 31.75
N PHE A 358 -35.12 -9.75 32.93
CA PHE A 358 -33.95 -8.87 33.10
C PHE A 358 -32.68 -9.69 33.37
N VAL A 359 -31.51 -9.09 33.12
CA VAL A 359 -30.19 -9.72 33.34
C VAL A 359 -30.02 -10.14 34.80
N ASN A 360 -30.30 -9.25 35.77
CA ASN A 360 -30.27 -9.59 37.19
C ASN A 360 -31.20 -8.69 38.02
N GLU A 361 -32.49 -9.04 38.01
CA GLU A 361 -33.55 -8.35 38.76
C GLU A 361 -33.25 -8.26 40.28
N ALA A 362 -32.63 -9.28 40.87
CA ALA A 362 -32.31 -9.29 42.31
C ALA A 362 -31.12 -8.39 42.68
N GLY A 363 -30.30 -8.01 41.70
CA GLY A 363 -29.15 -7.11 41.85
C GLY A 363 -29.43 -5.67 41.38
N ASP A 364 -30.69 -5.31 41.13
CA ASP A 364 -31.10 -4.02 40.54
C ASP A 364 -30.51 -3.77 39.13
N ASP A 365 -30.30 -4.84 38.36
CA ASP A 365 -29.86 -4.79 36.97
C ASP A 365 -31.03 -5.09 36.03
N PHE A 366 -31.56 -4.01 35.43
CA PHE A 366 -32.76 -4.01 34.60
C PHE A 366 -32.46 -3.93 33.10
N HIS A 367 -31.24 -4.26 32.66
CA HIS A 367 -31.00 -4.54 31.25
C HIS A 367 -31.85 -5.75 30.84
N LEU A 368 -32.37 -5.74 29.62
CA LEU A 368 -33.14 -6.82 29.06
C LEU A 368 -32.22 -8.02 28.82
N ALA A 369 -32.60 -9.17 29.37
CA ALA A 369 -31.86 -10.39 29.09
C ALA A 369 -32.04 -10.79 27.62
N SER A 370 -31.01 -11.38 27.01
CA SER A 370 -31.11 -11.96 25.67
C SER A 370 -32.22 -13.00 25.51
N THR A 371 -32.66 -13.61 26.60
CA THR A 371 -33.78 -14.57 26.64
C THR A 371 -35.15 -13.92 26.75
N ASP A 372 -35.22 -12.60 26.93
CA ASP A 372 -36.48 -11.89 27.01
C ASP A 372 -37.31 -12.09 25.72
N ALA A 373 -38.57 -12.48 25.92
CA ALA A 373 -39.56 -12.64 24.86
C ALA A 373 -40.69 -11.61 24.97
N GLY A 374 -40.63 -10.75 25.99
CA GLY A 374 -41.70 -9.86 26.39
C GLY A 374 -41.59 -8.48 25.77
N ALA A 375 -40.45 -7.82 25.99
CA ALA A 375 -40.14 -6.45 25.61
C ALA A 375 -39.29 -6.35 24.34
N LYS A 376 -38.39 -7.31 24.14
CA LYS A 376 -37.44 -7.33 23.02
C LYS A 376 -38.13 -7.32 21.64
N GLN A 377 -37.72 -6.41 20.76
CA GLN A 377 -38.16 -6.17 19.39
C GLN A 377 -39.65 -5.85 19.23
N TYR A 378 -40.26 -5.28 20.27
CA TYR A 378 -41.67 -4.88 20.24
C TYR A 378 -41.90 -3.38 20.41
N GLY A 379 -40.84 -2.59 20.52
CA GLY A 379 -40.89 -1.14 20.54
C GLY A 379 -41.27 -0.55 19.17
N ALA A 380 -41.94 0.60 19.20
CA ALA A 380 -42.05 1.46 18.04
C ALA A 380 -40.70 2.18 17.80
N ASP A 381 -40.31 2.37 16.54
CA ASP A 381 -39.14 3.18 16.20
C ASP A 381 -39.46 4.67 16.44
N LEU A 382 -38.71 5.31 17.36
CA LEU A 382 -38.88 6.73 17.72
C LEU A 382 -37.71 7.60 17.25
N SER A 383 -36.81 7.08 16.41
CA SER A 383 -35.64 7.82 15.91
C SER A 383 -35.98 9.12 15.17
N ALA A 384 -37.20 9.21 14.63
CA ALA A 384 -37.72 10.39 13.94
C ALA A 384 -39.00 10.96 14.58
N ASP A 385 -39.29 10.64 15.86
CA ASP A 385 -40.48 11.17 16.52
C ASP A 385 -40.41 12.70 16.67
N PRO A 386 -41.50 13.43 16.35
CA PRO A 386 -41.49 14.89 16.31
C PRO A 386 -41.38 15.58 17.68
N TYR A 387 -41.55 14.83 18.78
CA TYR A 387 -41.49 15.37 20.14
C TYR A 387 -40.22 14.95 20.88
N ILE A 388 -39.78 13.71 20.71
CA ILE A 388 -38.52 13.19 21.25
C ILE A 388 -37.86 12.28 20.21
N ALA A 389 -36.91 12.82 19.45
CA ALA A 389 -36.07 12.03 18.56
C ALA A 389 -34.77 11.65 19.29
N PHE A 390 -34.48 10.35 19.36
CA PHE A 390 -33.28 9.78 20.00
C PHE A 390 -32.91 8.45 19.35
N SER A 391 -31.68 8.00 19.54
CA SER A 391 -31.13 6.82 18.85
C SER A 391 -30.33 5.90 19.75
N ASP A 392 -30.29 6.20 21.05
CA ASP A 392 -29.55 5.48 22.06
C ASP A 392 -30.47 5.00 23.20
N ASP A 393 -29.93 4.23 24.13
CA ASP A 393 -30.62 3.73 25.32
C ASP A 393 -29.93 4.19 26.63
N ILE A 394 -30.28 3.57 27.77
CA ILE A 394 -29.91 4.01 29.12
C ILE A 394 -28.41 4.28 29.34
N ASP A 395 -27.54 3.47 28.76
CA ASP A 395 -26.08 3.55 28.88
C ASP A 395 -25.38 3.94 27.57
N GLY A 396 -26.14 4.18 26.51
CA GLY A 396 -25.70 4.84 25.28
C GLY A 396 -25.54 3.90 24.09
N GLU A 397 -26.07 2.69 24.18
CA GLU A 397 -26.08 1.70 23.11
C GLU A 397 -27.05 2.13 22.00
N VAL A 398 -26.68 1.88 20.74
CA VAL A 398 -27.45 2.35 19.59
C VAL A 398 -28.70 1.51 19.37
N ARG A 399 -29.86 2.15 19.30
CA ARG A 399 -31.12 1.50 18.93
C ARG A 399 -31.24 1.31 17.42
N VAL A 400 -31.43 0.06 16.99
CA VAL A 400 -31.47 -0.30 15.56
C VAL A 400 -32.84 0.00 14.96
N SER A 401 -32.90 0.87 13.94
CA SER A 401 -34.15 1.28 13.30
C SER A 401 -35.03 0.09 12.89
N GLY A 402 -36.32 0.15 13.25
CA GLY A 402 -37.32 -0.87 12.96
C GLY A 402 -37.30 -2.13 13.83
N SER A 403 -36.45 -2.22 14.85
CA SER A 403 -36.36 -3.38 15.76
C SER A 403 -36.22 -3.01 17.23
N TRP A 404 -36.66 -1.79 17.60
CA TRP A 404 -36.52 -1.26 18.96
C TRP A 404 -37.14 -2.18 20.02
N ASP A 405 -36.54 -2.15 21.20
CA ASP A 405 -37.10 -2.77 22.39
C ASP A 405 -38.06 -1.83 23.12
N ILE A 406 -38.98 -2.42 23.89
CA ILE A 406 -39.76 -1.67 24.87
C ILE A 406 -38.90 -1.52 26.13
N GLY A 407 -38.83 -0.32 26.72
CA GLY A 407 -38.09 -0.06 27.95
C GLY A 407 -36.87 0.84 27.74
N ALA A 408 -36.17 1.12 28.83
CA ALA A 408 -35.00 2.00 28.86
C ALA A 408 -33.75 1.43 28.18
N ASP A 409 -33.74 0.13 27.97
CA ASP A 409 -32.61 -0.66 27.45
C ASP A 409 -32.92 -1.17 26.04
N GLU A 410 -31.89 -1.43 25.24
CA GLU A 410 -31.97 -2.16 23.97
C GLU A 410 -31.27 -3.53 24.12
N CYS A 411 -32.04 -4.61 24.14
CA CYS A 411 -31.48 -5.95 24.27
C CYS A 411 -30.60 -6.29 23.07
N HIS A 412 -29.35 -6.64 23.38
CA HIS A 412 -28.44 -7.24 22.43
C HIS A 412 -28.98 -8.60 21.91
N ILE A 413 -29.21 -8.72 20.60
CA ILE A 413 -29.73 -9.95 19.97
C ILE A 413 -28.61 -11.00 19.83
N GLY A 414 -28.52 -11.91 20.81
CA GLY A 414 -27.72 -13.15 20.72
C GLY A 414 -27.72 -13.86 22.07
N GLY A 415 -27.88 -15.18 22.10
CA GLY A 415 -27.89 -16.00 23.34
C GLY A 415 -26.52 -16.14 23.99
N GLU A 416 -25.88 -15.03 24.27
CA GLU A 416 -24.48 -14.90 24.63
C GLU A 416 -24.34 -14.78 26.15
N THR A 417 -23.52 -15.63 26.77
CA THR A 417 -22.98 -15.35 28.11
C THR A 417 -22.01 -14.19 27.96
N TRP A 418 -22.01 -13.23 28.89
CA TRP A 418 -21.07 -12.10 28.82
C TRP A 418 -19.92 -12.30 29.80
N HIS A 419 -18.74 -11.92 29.34
CA HIS A 419 -17.52 -11.88 30.13
C HIS A 419 -16.99 -10.46 30.14
N THR A 420 -16.37 -10.08 31.25
CA THR A 420 -15.78 -8.76 31.42
C THR A 420 -14.29 -8.82 31.17
N ILE A 421 -13.76 -7.87 30.41
CA ILE A 421 -12.33 -7.61 30.29
C ILE A 421 -12.03 -6.31 31.01
N SER A 422 -11.28 -6.39 32.11
CA SER A 422 -10.83 -5.20 32.83
C SER A 422 -9.58 -4.63 32.16
N ALA A 423 -9.74 -3.56 31.39
CA ALA A 423 -8.68 -2.89 30.66
C ALA A 423 -8.20 -1.62 31.40
N ALA A 424 -6.92 -1.55 31.77
CA ALA A 424 -6.35 -0.38 32.42
C ALA A 424 -5.01 0.01 31.80
N ALA A 425 -4.79 1.31 31.60
CA ALA A 425 -3.52 1.86 31.17
C ALA A 425 -2.78 2.50 32.36
N GLY A 426 -1.49 2.21 32.48
CA GLY A 426 -0.58 2.93 33.36
C GLY A 426 -0.31 4.36 32.85
N SER A 427 0.38 5.17 33.64
CA SER A 427 0.78 6.53 33.22
C SER A 427 1.71 6.48 32.00
N GLY A 428 1.43 7.29 30.96
CA GLY A 428 2.28 7.40 29.76
C GLY A 428 1.67 6.88 28.47
N GLY A 429 0.37 6.58 28.44
CA GLY A 429 -0.35 6.21 27.24
C GLY A 429 -1.78 5.80 27.55
N SER A 430 -2.46 5.24 26.57
CA SER A 430 -3.85 4.79 26.67
C SER A 430 -4.02 3.38 26.11
N ILE A 431 -5.09 2.72 26.52
CA ILE A 431 -5.60 1.47 25.96
C ILE A 431 -7.04 1.72 25.50
N THR A 432 -7.43 1.24 24.32
CA THR A 432 -8.77 1.44 23.76
C THR A 432 -9.32 0.11 23.24
N PRO A 433 -10.50 -0.35 23.70
CA PRO A 433 -11.32 0.25 24.76
C PRO A 433 -10.65 0.17 26.16
N SER A 434 -10.98 1.09 27.08
CA SER A 434 -10.50 1.09 28.48
C SER A 434 -11.64 0.88 29.47
N GLY A 435 -11.30 0.54 30.71
CA GLY A 435 -12.27 0.25 31.77
C GLY A 435 -12.79 -1.18 31.70
N THR A 436 -14.00 -1.40 32.21
CA THR A 436 -14.65 -2.72 32.09
C THR A 436 -15.29 -2.82 30.71
N VAL A 437 -14.81 -3.76 29.90
CA VAL A 437 -15.31 -4.02 28.54
C VAL A 437 -16.10 -5.31 28.57
N SER A 438 -17.39 -5.24 28.27
CA SER A 438 -18.24 -6.42 28.15
C SER A 438 -18.00 -7.08 26.79
N VAL A 439 -17.68 -8.37 26.79
CA VAL A 439 -17.44 -9.18 25.60
C VAL A 439 -18.32 -10.41 25.64
N ILE A 440 -18.90 -10.71 24.49
CA ILE A 440 -19.76 -11.85 24.23
C ILE A 440 -18.97 -13.19 24.31
N GLU A 441 -19.54 -14.23 24.91
CA GLU A 441 -18.92 -15.56 25.01
C GLU A 441 -18.59 -16.12 23.63
N GLY A 442 -17.32 -16.40 23.38
CA GLY A 442 -16.81 -16.89 22.11
C GLY A 442 -16.52 -15.78 21.08
N ALA A 443 -16.72 -14.51 21.41
CA ALA A 443 -16.33 -13.39 20.55
C ALA A 443 -14.86 -12.98 20.77
N ASP A 444 -14.31 -12.33 19.76
CA ASP A 444 -12.98 -11.72 19.83
C ASP A 444 -13.11 -10.25 20.26
N GLN A 445 -12.22 -9.76 21.12
CA GLN A 445 -12.12 -8.36 21.51
C GLN A 445 -10.71 -7.83 21.32
N GLY A 446 -10.57 -6.88 20.39
CA GLY A 446 -9.33 -6.16 20.12
C GLY A 446 -9.14 -4.95 21.03
N PHE A 447 -7.89 -4.71 21.42
CA PHE A 447 -7.43 -3.55 22.17
C PHE A 447 -6.30 -2.89 21.38
N THR A 448 -6.35 -1.57 21.26
CA THR A 448 -5.25 -0.74 20.74
C THR A 448 -4.59 -0.01 21.89
N ILE A 449 -3.28 -0.19 22.05
CA ILE A 449 -2.45 0.45 23.06
C ILE A 449 -1.67 1.57 22.37
N THR A 450 -1.89 2.80 22.78
CA THR A 450 -1.23 3.98 22.22
C THR A 450 -0.39 4.65 23.29
N ALA A 451 0.93 4.64 23.13
CA ALA A 451 1.80 5.40 24.03
C ALA A 451 1.62 6.91 23.80
N ASP A 452 1.62 7.70 24.89
CA ASP A 452 1.62 9.16 24.82
C ASP A 452 2.93 9.65 24.17
N THR A 453 2.92 10.85 23.58
CA THR A 453 4.16 11.44 23.04
C THR A 453 5.22 11.56 24.13
N GLY A 454 6.39 10.95 23.90
CA GLY A 454 7.48 10.89 24.89
C GLY A 454 7.34 9.74 25.88
N TYR A 455 6.53 8.72 25.58
CA TYR A 455 6.48 7.43 26.25
C TYR A 455 6.48 6.30 25.20
N ILE A 456 6.93 5.10 25.60
CA ILE A 456 6.77 3.86 24.82
C ILE A 456 5.99 2.84 25.64
N VAL A 457 5.30 1.89 24.99
CA VAL A 457 4.69 0.75 25.68
C VAL A 457 5.84 -0.04 26.30
N ALA A 458 5.86 -0.13 27.63
CA ALA A 458 6.87 -0.87 28.35
C ALA A 458 6.50 -2.35 28.43
N ASP A 459 5.22 -2.62 28.73
CA ASP A 459 4.68 -3.96 28.81
C ASP A 459 3.15 -3.93 28.71
N VAL A 460 2.57 -5.01 28.21
CA VAL A 460 1.14 -5.31 28.29
C VAL A 460 1.02 -6.62 29.04
N VAL A 461 0.24 -6.63 30.11
CA VAL A 461 0.02 -7.78 30.98
C VAL A 461 -1.43 -8.23 30.84
N VAL A 462 -1.63 -9.45 30.37
CA VAL A 462 -2.94 -10.10 30.18
C VAL A 462 -3.11 -11.22 31.20
N ASP A 463 -4.18 -11.18 31.98
CA ASP A 463 -4.49 -12.15 33.06
C ASP A 463 -3.31 -12.42 34.01
N GLY A 464 -2.56 -11.36 34.31
CA GLY A 464 -1.39 -11.42 35.20
C GLY A 464 -0.10 -11.90 34.53
N SER A 465 -0.10 -12.17 33.23
CA SER A 465 1.08 -12.59 32.45
C SER A 465 1.47 -11.54 31.39
N SER A 466 2.76 -11.19 31.32
CA SER A 466 3.27 -10.26 30.30
C SER A 466 3.17 -10.88 28.90
N VAL A 467 2.72 -10.08 27.94
CA VAL A 467 2.73 -10.37 26.50
C VAL A 467 3.67 -9.41 25.74
N GLY A 468 4.49 -8.66 26.46
CA GLY A 468 5.49 -7.74 25.93
C GLY A 468 4.93 -6.38 25.50
N ALA A 469 5.81 -5.55 24.94
CA ALA A 469 5.52 -4.18 24.49
C ALA A 469 4.72 -4.14 23.18
N VAL A 470 3.51 -4.69 23.18
CA VAL A 470 2.63 -4.71 22.00
C VAL A 470 1.75 -3.46 21.94
N THR A 471 1.51 -2.94 20.74
CA THR A 471 0.61 -1.80 20.50
C THR A 471 -0.82 -2.22 20.18
N THR A 472 -1.06 -3.52 20.04
CA THR A 472 -2.40 -4.10 19.91
C THR A 472 -2.45 -5.47 20.61
N TYR A 473 -3.58 -5.82 21.19
CA TYR A 473 -3.82 -7.17 21.73
C TYR A 473 -5.27 -7.58 21.46
N THR A 474 -5.50 -8.80 20.99
CA THR A 474 -6.86 -9.32 20.77
C THR A 474 -7.09 -10.54 21.64
N PHE A 475 -8.06 -10.48 22.53
CA PHE A 475 -8.60 -11.69 23.14
C PHE A 475 -9.45 -12.41 22.10
N THR A 476 -9.12 -13.65 21.78
CA THR A 476 -9.90 -14.44 20.83
C THR A 476 -10.80 -15.44 21.56
N ASN A 477 -12.04 -15.60 21.10
CA ASN A 477 -13.01 -16.56 21.62
C ASN A 477 -13.11 -16.50 23.17
N VAL A 478 -13.52 -15.34 23.69
CA VAL A 478 -13.56 -15.06 25.13
C VAL A 478 -14.63 -15.92 25.82
N THR A 479 -14.26 -16.84 26.73
CA THR A 479 -15.23 -17.71 27.44
C THR A 479 -15.20 -17.57 28.97
N THR A 480 -14.43 -16.62 29.49
CA THR A 480 -14.33 -16.26 30.91
C THR A 480 -13.98 -14.78 31.06
N ASP A 481 -14.12 -14.20 32.26
CA ASP A 481 -13.62 -12.85 32.54
C ASP A 481 -12.10 -12.77 32.39
N HIS A 482 -11.60 -11.64 31.89
CA HIS A 482 -10.18 -11.36 31.65
C HIS A 482 -9.74 -9.99 32.20
N SER A 483 -8.44 -9.74 32.19
CA SER A 483 -7.84 -8.45 32.48
C SER A 483 -6.70 -8.14 31.51
N ILE A 484 -6.56 -6.87 31.12
CA ILE A 484 -5.44 -6.37 30.34
C ILE A 484 -4.95 -5.06 30.96
N THR A 485 -3.69 -5.02 31.36
CA THR A 485 -3.09 -3.83 31.94
C THR A 485 -1.85 -3.45 31.17
N THR A 486 -1.71 -2.18 30.80
CA THR A 486 -0.54 -1.69 30.06
C THR A 486 0.31 -0.82 30.97
N THR A 487 1.62 -0.88 30.81
CA THR A 487 2.55 0.04 31.45
C THR A 487 3.36 0.74 30.38
N PHE A 488 3.70 2.00 30.65
CA PHE A 488 4.48 2.81 29.74
C PHE A 488 5.71 3.31 30.48
N THR A 489 6.83 3.36 29.77
CA THR A 489 8.05 3.96 30.28
C THR A 489 8.22 5.28 29.57
N GLU A 490 8.46 6.34 30.35
CA GLU A 490 8.80 7.66 29.83
C GLU A 490 9.98 7.47 28.88
N THR A 491 9.81 7.89 27.63
CA THR A 491 10.93 7.98 26.70
C THR A 491 11.81 9.08 27.24
N GLY A 492 12.72 8.71 28.15
CA GLY A 492 13.85 9.54 28.49
C GLY A 492 14.46 9.95 27.16
N ALA A 493 14.40 11.26 26.86
CA ALA A 493 14.80 11.89 25.60
C ALA A 493 14.93 10.90 24.45
N THR A 494 13.85 10.53 23.74
CA THR A 494 13.84 9.55 22.61
C THR A 494 15.24 9.28 22.08
N THR A 495 15.76 8.08 22.33
CA THR A 495 17.11 7.70 21.92
C THR A 495 17.30 8.09 20.45
N ALA A 496 18.18 9.06 20.18
CA ALA A 496 18.26 9.61 18.84
C ALA A 496 18.89 8.57 17.90
N THR A 497 18.13 8.14 16.90
CA THR A 497 18.64 7.22 15.87
C THR A 497 19.44 8.02 14.86
N LEU A 498 20.71 7.69 14.67
CA LEU A 498 21.58 8.35 13.68
C LEU A 498 21.85 7.38 12.52
N TYR A 499 21.46 7.76 11.30
CA TYR A 499 21.77 7.00 10.11
C TYR A 499 23.09 7.47 9.48
N ARG A 500 23.95 6.53 9.08
CA ARG A 500 25.21 6.77 8.35
C ARG A 500 25.34 5.78 7.20
N SER A 501 25.54 6.28 5.99
CA SER A 501 25.74 5.43 4.81
C SER A 501 27.21 5.04 4.66
N VAL A 502 27.43 3.80 4.22
CA VAL A 502 28.73 3.25 3.86
C VAL A 502 28.63 2.70 2.44
N GLY A 503 29.56 3.10 1.57
CA GLY A 503 29.66 2.61 0.20
C GLY A 503 30.94 3.12 -0.45
N THR A 504 31.57 2.31 -1.29
CA THR A 504 32.85 2.61 -1.94
C THR A 504 32.81 3.82 -2.89
N ASN A 505 31.63 4.21 -3.36
CA ASN A 505 31.47 5.36 -4.25
C ASN A 505 31.66 6.69 -3.51
N ALA A 506 32.84 7.29 -3.67
CA ALA A 506 33.15 8.60 -3.09
C ALA A 506 32.47 9.79 -3.80
N SER A 507 31.88 9.59 -4.98
CA SER A 507 31.42 10.69 -5.85
C SER A 507 30.05 11.26 -5.42
N ASN A 508 29.70 12.43 -5.95
CA ASN A 508 28.38 13.02 -5.76
C ASN A 508 27.31 12.19 -6.51
N LEU A 509 26.38 11.61 -5.77
CA LEU A 509 25.24 10.81 -6.26
C LEU A 509 24.16 11.69 -6.93
N ASN A 510 24.14 13.00 -6.68
CA ASN A 510 23.28 13.94 -7.38
C ASN A 510 23.85 14.35 -8.76
N THR A 511 23.94 13.39 -9.68
CA THR A 511 24.60 13.55 -10.99
C THR A 511 23.88 14.51 -11.95
N ASN A 512 22.57 14.75 -11.78
CA ASN A 512 21.80 15.67 -12.62
C ASN A 512 21.65 17.08 -12.03
N ASN A 513 22.49 17.46 -11.07
CA ASN A 513 22.51 18.80 -10.46
C ASN A 513 21.12 19.27 -9.94
N ARG A 514 20.36 18.35 -9.33
CA ARG A 514 19.07 18.69 -8.72
C ARG A 514 19.26 19.66 -7.57
N THR A 515 18.31 20.57 -7.38
CA THR A 515 18.23 21.43 -6.20
C THR A 515 17.32 20.83 -5.12
N VAL A 516 17.46 21.27 -3.87
CA VAL A 516 16.65 20.82 -2.72
C VAL A 516 15.94 21.99 -2.03
N THR A 517 14.80 21.69 -1.41
CA THR A 517 14.12 22.50 -0.39
C THR A 517 14.06 21.69 0.90
N ILE A 518 14.40 22.26 2.05
CA ILE A 518 14.30 21.59 3.36
C ILE A 518 13.39 22.40 4.28
N SER A 519 12.32 21.78 4.79
CA SER A 519 11.40 22.32 5.79
C SER A 519 10.88 21.18 6.66
N ASP A 520 10.74 21.40 7.97
CA ASP A 520 10.11 20.45 8.89
C ASP A 520 10.73 19.03 8.77
N SER A 521 12.06 18.95 8.77
CA SER A 521 12.85 17.71 8.56
C SER A 521 12.55 16.95 7.25
N THR A 522 12.00 17.62 6.24
CA THR A 522 11.68 17.05 4.93
C THR A 522 12.50 17.71 3.83
N ALA A 523 13.30 16.93 3.11
CA ALA A 523 14.05 17.34 1.93
C ALA A 523 13.28 16.98 0.65
N THR A 524 12.91 17.99 -0.13
CA THR A 524 12.25 17.85 -1.44
C THR A 524 13.20 18.25 -2.56
N PHE A 525 13.56 17.29 -3.41
CA PHE A 525 14.41 17.49 -4.57
C PHE A 525 13.61 17.91 -5.80
N SER A 526 14.21 18.75 -6.64
CA SER A 526 13.61 19.24 -7.90
C SER A 526 13.36 18.17 -8.99
N GLY A 527 13.79 16.93 -8.76
CA GLY A 527 13.59 15.79 -9.66
C GLY A 527 14.02 14.48 -8.97
N SER A 528 13.66 13.34 -9.56
CA SER A 528 13.85 12.02 -8.93
C SER A 528 15.33 11.70 -8.71
N MET A 529 15.73 11.42 -7.47
CA MET A 529 17.06 10.92 -7.12
C MET A 529 17.24 9.47 -7.58
N PRO A 530 18.49 9.02 -7.82
CA PRO A 530 18.80 7.62 -8.12
C PRO A 530 18.19 6.64 -7.11
N ALA A 531 17.94 5.40 -7.54
CA ALA A 531 17.30 4.40 -6.70
C ALA A 531 18.21 3.91 -5.56
N ASP A 532 19.52 3.97 -5.73
CA ASP A 532 20.56 3.66 -4.74
C ASP A 532 20.86 4.81 -3.76
N VAL A 533 20.06 5.88 -3.78
CA VAL A 533 20.09 6.95 -2.77
C VAL A 533 19.04 6.71 -1.69
N GLY A 534 19.43 6.77 -0.43
CA GLY A 534 18.57 6.40 0.69
C GLY A 534 19.11 6.79 2.05
N VAL A 535 18.61 6.12 3.09
CA VAL A 535 18.99 6.34 4.49
C VAL A 535 20.51 6.38 4.70
N GLY A 536 20.95 7.34 5.49
CA GLY A 536 22.35 7.56 5.83
C GLY A 536 23.14 8.37 4.80
N ASP A 537 22.64 8.60 3.58
CA ASP A 537 23.35 9.46 2.61
C ASP A 537 23.41 10.91 3.11
N ALA A 538 24.57 11.52 2.91
CA ALA A 538 24.93 12.86 3.36
C ALA A 538 24.51 13.92 2.34
N LEU A 539 23.73 14.92 2.77
CA LEU A 539 23.33 16.10 2.01
C LEU A 539 24.17 17.30 2.43
N THR A 540 24.98 17.81 1.51
CA THR A 540 25.74 19.06 1.69
C THR A 540 25.05 20.19 0.95
N TYR A 541 24.70 21.27 1.67
CA TYR A 541 23.96 22.40 1.09
C TYR A 541 24.35 23.72 1.76
N ASN A 542 23.97 24.84 1.15
CA ASN A 542 24.25 26.17 1.71
C ASN A 542 22.96 26.84 2.20
N SER A 543 22.88 27.12 3.51
CA SER A 543 21.81 27.91 4.13
C SER A 543 22.38 28.75 5.27
N GLY A 544 22.76 29.99 4.95
CA GLY A 544 23.49 30.86 5.88
C GLY A 544 24.89 30.32 6.26
N GLY A 545 25.49 29.51 5.38
CA GLY A 545 26.73 28.76 5.60
C GLY A 545 26.62 27.33 5.05
N ASN A 546 27.75 26.61 4.98
CA ASN A 546 27.73 25.18 4.64
C ASN A 546 27.02 24.41 5.76
N ARG A 547 26.16 23.46 5.38
CA ARG A 547 25.35 22.63 6.26
C ARG A 547 25.46 21.17 5.83
N LEU A 548 25.32 20.28 6.80
CA LEU A 548 25.19 18.85 6.60
C LEU A 548 23.87 18.34 7.17
N ALA A 549 23.21 17.47 6.41
CA ALA A 549 22.11 16.64 6.89
C ALA A 549 22.27 15.21 6.38
N PHE A 550 21.60 14.25 7.02
CA PHE A 550 21.57 12.85 6.64
C PHE A 550 20.14 12.42 6.32
N ILE A 551 19.97 11.58 5.30
CA ILE A 551 18.67 10.98 4.98
C ILE A 551 18.28 10.00 6.10
N HIS A 552 17.06 10.15 6.62
CA HIS A 552 16.47 9.27 7.63
C HIS A 552 15.32 8.42 7.06
N GLY A 553 14.90 8.68 5.83
CA GLY A 553 13.88 7.91 5.15
C GLY A 553 13.61 8.44 3.75
N ARG A 554 13.13 7.56 2.88
CA ARG A 554 12.74 7.83 1.50
C ARG A 554 11.22 7.74 1.40
N THR A 555 10.55 8.87 1.22
CA THR A 555 9.09 8.90 1.05
C THR A 555 8.69 8.73 -0.41
N SER A 556 9.52 9.20 -1.33
CA SER A 556 9.40 9.00 -2.77
C SER A 556 10.77 9.19 -3.43
N SER A 557 10.86 9.00 -4.74
CA SER A 557 12.10 9.33 -5.48
C SER A 557 12.49 10.82 -5.40
N THR A 558 11.59 11.71 -4.97
CA THR A 558 11.83 13.16 -4.86
C THR A 558 11.79 13.70 -3.43
N VAL A 559 11.30 12.94 -2.45
CA VAL A 559 11.03 13.43 -1.10
C VAL A 559 11.61 12.47 -0.07
N PHE A 560 12.40 13.03 0.85
CA PHE A 560 13.15 12.30 1.87
C PHE A 560 12.97 12.98 3.23
N THR A 561 12.92 12.20 4.31
CA THR A 561 13.09 12.76 5.65
C THR A 561 14.57 12.89 5.96
N VAL A 562 14.96 13.95 6.66
CA VAL A 562 16.36 14.30 6.93
C VAL A 562 16.55 14.80 8.35
N ARG A 563 17.72 14.54 8.94
CA ARG A 563 18.16 15.09 10.23
C ARG A 563 19.55 15.68 10.13
N ASP A 564 19.92 16.53 11.07
CA ASP A 564 21.32 16.94 11.22
C ASP A 564 22.19 15.82 11.80
N LYS A 565 23.49 16.09 11.99
CA LYS A 565 24.45 15.10 12.50
C LYS A 565 24.12 14.59 13.91
N ASP A 566 23.41 15.37 14.72
CA ASP A 566 23.05 15.08 16.11
C ASP A 566 21.64 14.47 16.21
N GLY A 567 20.96 14.25 15.07
CA GLY A 567 19.61 13.69 15.02
C GLY A 567 18.50 14.73 15.20
N ASN A 568 18.81 16.02 15.23
CA ASN A 568 17.82 17.09 15.34
C ASN A 568 17.29 17.52 13.96
N GLU A 569 16.32 18.44 13.97
CA GLU A 569 15.83 19.06 12.74
C GLU A 569 16.94 19.88 12.05
N PRO A 570 17.23 19.63 10.76
CA PRO A 570 18.29 20.33 10.05
C PRO A 570 17.87 21.77 9.72
N THR A 571 18.86 22.66 9.55
CA THR A 571 18.59 24.04 9.16
C THR A 571 17.84 24.09 7.83
N ALA A 572 16.69 24.77 7.79
CA ALA A 572 15.85 24.89 6.60
C ALA A 572 16.62 25.43 5.38
N ALA A 573 16.27 24.95 4.19
CA ALA A 573 16.84 25.38 2.92
C ALA A 573 15.74 25.85 1.97
N SER A 574 15.91 27.03 1.38
CA SER A 574 14.95 27.61 0.44
C SER A 574 14.87 26.83 -0.88
N ALA A 575 13.77 26.96 -1.60
CA ALA A 575 13.63 26.36 -2.92
C ALA A 575 14.74 26.79 -3.88
N GLY A 576 15.29 25.84 -4.64
CA GLY A 576 16.38 26.08 -5.60
C GLY A 576 17.79 26.01 -5.00
N THR A 577 17.95 25.56 -3.74
CA THR A 577 19.27 25.41 -3.11
C THR A 577 20.06 24.28 -3.75
N ALA A 578 21.30 24.56 -4.18
CA ALA A 578 22.20 23.52 -4.68
C ALA A 578 22.58 22.54 -3.57
N VAL A 579 22.65 21.24 -3.90
CA VAL A 579 22.92 20.17 -2.93
C VAL A 579 23.85 19.11 -3.53
N GLY A 580 24.86 18.70 -2.77
CA GLY A 580 25.64 17.49 -3.02
C GLY A 580 25.10 16.33 -2.19
N VAL A 581 25.07 15.12 -2.74
CA VAL A 581 24.63 13.90 -2.06
C VAL A 581 25.74 12.87 -2.13
N TYR A 582 26.17 12.33 -0.99
CA TYR A 582 27.34 11.45 -0.90
C TYR A 582 27.10 10.28 0.05
N ARG A 583 27.82 9.17 -0.14
CA ARG A 583 28.04 8.21 0.95
C ARG A 583 28.78 8.92 2.08
N ALA A 584 28.35 8.73 3.32
CA ALA A 584 28.98 9.36 4.49
C ALA A 584 30.41 8.82 4.70
N TYR A 585 30.60 7.51 4.49
CA TYR A 585 31.89 6.84 4.57
C TYR A 585 32.12 5.95 3.35
N THR A 586 33.39 5.83 2.95
CA THR A 586 33.77 5.04 1.77
C THR A 586 34.10 3.57 2.06
N SER A 587 34.12 3.18 3.34
CA SER A 587 34.25 1.81 3.80
C SER A 587 33.79 1.67 5.25
N LEU A 588 33.53 0.46 5.71
CA LEU A 588 33.18 0.17 7.11
C LEU A 588 34.34 0.51 8.05
N ALA A 589 35.59 0.25 7.64
CA ALA A 589 36.76 0.67 8.42
C ALA A 589 36.84 2.19 8.56
N ASN A 590 36.48 2.94 7.50
CA ASN A 590 36.41 4.39 7.52
C ASN A 590 35.31 4.91 8.45
N TRP A 591 34.15 4.24 8.50
CA TRP A 591 33.10 4.56 9.48
C TRP A 591 33.60 4.37 10.93
N GLU A 592 34.23 3.24 11.22
CA GLU A 592 34.74 2.91 12.54
C GLU A 592 35.87 3.86 12.99
N SER A 593 36.78 4.20 12.06
CA SER A 593 37.83 5.21 12.30
C SER A 593 37.34 6.64 12.23
N GLN A 594 36.04 6.87 12.00
CA GLN A 594 35.40 8.18 11.82
C GLN A 594 36.08 9.04 10.74
N THR A 595 36.54 8.38 9.68
CA THR A 595 37.20 8.98 8.51
C THR A 595 36.20 9.13 7.37
N GLU A 596 35.64 10.33 7.24
CA GLU A 596 34.56 10.62 6.30
C GLU A 596 34.98 10.52 4.83
N ASN A 597 33.96 10.48 3.96
CA ASN A 597 34.16 10.60 2.52
C ASN A 597 34.88 11.92 2.18
N PRO A 598 36.07 11.87 1.54
CA PRO A 598 36.92 13.05 1.32
C PRO A 598 36.31 14.09 0.38
N ASN A 599 35.21 13.78 -0.31
CA ASN A 599 34.49 14.73 -1.18
C ASN A 599 33.38 15.51 -0.45
N ILE A 600 33.08 15.16 0.80
CA ILE A 600 32.24 15.99 1.67
C ILE A 600 33.09 17.21 2.06
N THR A 601 32.67 18.40 1.62
CA THR A 601 33.38 19.64 1.93
C THR A 601 32.91 20.17 3.28
N GLU A 602 33.77 20.04 4.29
CA GLU A 602 33.53 20.40 5.69
C GLU A 602 32.67 21.67 5.88
N PRO A 603 31.50 21.58 6.53
CA PRO A 603 30.94 22.68 7.28
C PRO A 603 31.80 22.98 8.52
N THR A 604 31.53 24.04 9.27
CA THR A 604 32.24 24.34 10.54
C THR A 604 31.98 23.31 11.67
N GLU A 605 31.34 22.20 11.34
CA GLU A 605 30.89 21.13 12.21
C GLU A 605 31.60 19.86 11.71
N ASN A 606 32.37 19.20 12.57
CA ASN A 606 33.04 17.95 12.24
C ASN A 606 31.95 16.86 12.14
N ASP A 607 31.84 16.12 11.03
CA ASP A 607 30.71 15.24 10.74
C ASP A 607 30.83 13.83 11.38
N VAL A 608 31.72 13.72 12.36
CA VAL A 608 31.92 12.56 13.24
C VAL A 608 30.62 12.15 13.93
N ASN A 609 30.51 10.86 14.25
CA ASN A 609 29.49 10.39 15.18
C ASN A 609 29.58 11.25 16.47
N PRO A 610 28.47 11.84 16.94
CA PRO A 610 28.51 12.81 18.06
C PRO A 610 29.17 12.26 19.33
N SER A 611 29.14 10.94 19.51
CA SER A 611 29.78 10.20 20.59
C SER A 611 29.89 8.71 20.22
N THR A 612 30.99 8.04 20.62
CA THR A 612 31.04 6.55 20.62
C THR A 612 30.47 5.95 21.92
N ASN A 613 30.17 6.78 22.91
CA ASN A 613 29.40 6.39 24.09
C ASN A 613 27.91 6.63 23.85
N LEU A 614 27.26 5.64 23.23
CA LEU A 614 25.87 5.69 22.80
C LEU A 614 24.90 5.79 23.98
N VAL A 615 25.23 5.12 25.10
CA VAL A 615 24.43 5.18 26.33
C VAL A 615 24.38 6.60 26.89
N SER A 616 25.54 7.24 27.07
CA SER A 616 25.59 8.62 27.62
C SER A 616 25.00 9.66 26.67
N ALA A 617 25.13 9.44 25.36
CA ALA A 617 24.56 10.29 24.33
C ALA A 617 23.07 10.03 24.11
N ASN A 618 22.54 8.93 24.67
CA ASN A 618 21.24 8.37 24.37
C ASN A 618 20.97 8.30 22.85
N THR A 619 21.81 7.55 22.13
CA THR A 619 21.69 7.37 20.67
C THR A 619 21.73 5.91 20.23
N VAL A 620 21.23 5.61 19.04
CA VAL A 620 21.43 4.35 18.30
C VAL A 620 22.12 4.69 16.98
N ILE A 621 23.10 3.88 16.56
CA ILE A 621 23.77 4.07 15.27
C ILE A 621 23.30 3.03 14.26
N MET A 622 22.80 3.53 13.13
CA MET A 622 22.32 2.74 12.00
C MET A 622 23.28 2.93 10.82
N VAL A 623 24.12 1.93 10.57
CA VAL A 623 25.11 1.92 9.48
C VAL A 623 24.50 1.23 8.25
N ALA A 624 24.05 2.03 7.30
CA ALA A 624 23.42 1.57 6.06
C ALA A 624 24.47 1.30 4.98
N CYS A 625 24.65 0.03 4.59
CA CYS A 625 25.66 -0.40 3.63
C CYS A 625 25.07 -0.48 2.21
N TYR A 626 25.74 0.12 1.23
CA TYR A 626 25.27 0.24 -0.16
C TYR A 626 26.15 -0.50 -1.15
N ALA A 627 25.53 -1.33 -1.99
CA ALA A 627 26.15 -2.22 -2.95
C ALA A 627 26.69 -1.49 -4.20
N ASP A 628 27.60 -0.54 -4.00
CA ASP A 628 28.19 0.28 -5.07
C ASP A 628 29.67 -0.08 -5.38
N GLY A 629 30.17 -1.15 -4.77
CA GLY A 629 31.49 -1.74 -5.01
C GLY A 629 31.89 -2.72 -3.89
N VAL A 630 33.15 -3.18 -3.92
CA VAL A 630 33.70 -4.13 -2.94
C VAL A 630 34.48 -3.37 -1.87
N ASP A 631 34.10 -3.55 -0.60
CA ASP A 631 34.85 -3.01 0.54
C ASP A 631 35.99 -3.97 0.91
N THR A 632 37.24 -3.59 0.62
CA THR A 632 38.40 -4.43 0.88
C THR A 632 39.02 -4.24 2.27
N THR A 633 38.31 -3.58 3.19
CA THR A 633 38.84 -3.22 4.51
C THR A 633 38.23 -4.09 5.61
N GLY A 634 39.06 -4.62 6.51
CA GLY A 634 38.58 -5.36 7.69
C GLY A 634 37.96 -4.43 8.73
N LEU A 635 36.95 -4.92 9.46
CA LEU A 635 36.21 -4.15 10.47
C LEU A 635 36.49 -4.72 11.88
N SER A 636 36.83 -3.84 12.83
CA SER A 636 36.93 -4.18 14.26
C SER A 636 36.14 -3.15 15.06
N ILE A 637 34.98 -3.54 15.58
CA ILE A 637 34.09 -2.68 16.36
C ILE A 637 34.56 -2.74 17.81
N ASP A 638 35.31 -1.72 18.23
CA ASP A 638 35.93 -1.65 19.56
C ASP A 638 35.97 -0.20 20.09
N GLY A 639 35.76 -0.03 21.39
CA GLY A 639 35.81 1.27 22.06
C GLY A 639 34.49 2.04 22.06
N TRP A 640 33.37 1.35 21.80
CA TRP A 640 32.02 1.91 21.92
C TRP A 640 31.44 1.61 23.30
N ILE A 641 30.45 2.38 23.74
CA ILE A 641 29.66 2.05 24.93
C ILE A 641 28.20 1.94 24.51
N THR A 642 27.73 0.69 24.44
CA THR A 642 26.39 0.32 24.00
C THR A 642 25.52 -0.15 25.17
N GLY A 643 24.22 -0.25 24.93
CA GLY A 643 23.23 -0.73 25.88
C GLY A 643 22.03 -1.34 25.14
N PRO A 644 21.06 -1.93 25.87
CA PRO A 644 19.88 -2.56 25.27
C PRO A 644 19.07 -1.58 24.41
N ASP A 645 19.03 -0.31 24.81
CA ASP A 645 18.34 0.76 24.08
C ASP A 645 19.30 1.57 23.17
N ASN A 646 20.61 1.35 23.26
CA ASN A 646 21.66 2.17 22.64
C ASN A 646 22.66 1.27 21.89
N TYR A 647 22.26 0.76 20.73
CA TYR A 647 22.97 -0.29 20.01
C TYR A 647 23.58 0.19 18.70
N ILE A 648 24.42 -0.67 18.11
CA ILE A 648 24.97 -0.50 16.77
C ILE A 648 24.28 -1.51 15.84
N ARG A 649 23.73 -1.05 14.73
CA ARG A 649 23.20 -1.91 13.67
C ARG A 649 23.86 -1.60 12.34
N ILE A 650 24.59 -2.57 11.81
CA ILE A 650 25.21 -2.53 10.48
C ILE A 650 24.36 -3.41 9.57
N TYR A 651 23.74 -2.80 8.56
CA TYR A 651 22.76 -3.48 7.74
C TYR A 651 22.75 -2.96 6.30
N THR A 652 22.31 -3.80 5.36
CA THR A 652 21.92 -3.35 4.02
C THR A 652 20.46 -2.88 4.00
N PRO A 653 20.17 -1.65 3.55
CA PRO A 653 18.79 -1.19 3.33
C PRO A 653 18.02 -2.05 2.32
N THR A 654 16.77 -2.37 2.59
CA THR A 654 15.95 -3.23 1.72
C THR A 654 14.62 -2.62 1.31
N SER A 655 13.93 -1.92 2.22
CA SER A 655 12.59 -1.40 1.94
C SER A 655 12.61 -0.14 1.07
N THR A 656 11.54 0.08 0.31
CA THR A 656 11.33 1.29 -0.50
C THR A 656 11.34 2.59 0.33
N SER A 657 11.04 2.48 1.62
CA SER A 657 11.11 3.55 2.61
C SER A 657 12.54 3.88 3.09
N GLN A 658 13.49 3.00 2.85
CA GLN A 658 14.90 3.19 3.18
C GLN A 658 15.73 3.55 1.94
N VAL A 659 15.48 2.87 0.82
CA VAL A 659 16.22 2.97 -0.44
C VAL A 659 15.28 2.64 -1.61
N GLY A 660 15.57 3.07 -2.83
CA GLY A 660 14.71 2.77 -3.99
C GLY A 660 14.90 1.39 -4.60
N ILE A 661 16.04 0.74 -4.35
CA ILE A 661 16.35 -0.65 -4.73
C ILE A 661 17.09 -1.31 -3.56
N SER A 662 16.74 -2.56 -3.23
CA SER A 662 17.40 -3.30 -2.14
C SER A 662 18.92 -3.35 -2.34
N GLN A 663 19.67 -3.18 -1.25
CA GLN A 663 21.13 -3.27 -1.20
C GLN A 663 21.61 -4.61 -0.62
N ARG A 664 20.66 -5.44 -0.15
CA ARG A 664 20.92 -6.78 0.38
C ARG A 664 21.16 -7.75 -0.77
N HIS A 665 22.00 -8.75 -0.54
CA HIS A 665 22.11 -9.88 -1.48
C HIS A 665 20.80 -10.69 -1.55
N THR A 666 20.58 -11.34 -2.68
CA THR A 666 19.43 -12.23 -2.97
C THR A 666 19.72 -13.68 -2.57
N GLY A 667 20.31 -13.86 -1.38
CA GLY A 667 20.90 -15.15 -0.93
C GLY A 667 22.02 -15.72 -1.81
N THR A 668 22.46 -14.99 -2.84
CA THR A 668 23.49 -15.41 -3.81
C THR A 668 24.62 -14.37 -3.88
N ALA A 669 25.87 -14.83 -4.03
CA ALA A 669 27.06 -13.98 -4.03
C ALA A 669 27.05 -12.94 -5.17
N GLY A 670 27.63 -11.77 -4.88
CA GLY A 670 27.80 -10.66 -5.83
C GLY A 670 26.57 -9.79 -6.07
N THR A 671 25.48 -10.01 -5.31
CA THR A 671 24.20 -9.30 -5.53
C THR A 671 23.91 -8.19 -4.50
N GLY A 672 24.73 -8.06 -3.45
CA GLY A 672 24.56 -7.06 -2.40
C GLY A 672 25.87 -6.40 -1.98
N TYR A 673 25.84 -5.71 -0.83
CA TYR A 673 27.06 -5.14 -0.25
C TYR A 673 28.03 -6.24 0.17
N ARG A 674 29.27 -6.17 -0.35
CA ARG A 674 30.32 -7.15 -0.11
C ARG A 674 31.52 -6.53 0.61
N ILE A 675 31.92 -7.18 1.70
CA ILE A 675 33.21 -6.97 2.36
C ILE A 675 34.15 -8.13 2.00
N ASP A 676 35.36 -7.79 1.56
CA ASP A 676 36.37 -8.69 0.98
C ASP A 676 37.77 -8.30 1.49
N PRO A 677 38.05 -8.49 2.79
CA PRO A 677 39.25 -7.96 3.40
C PRO A 677 40.43 -8.92 3.27
N ASP A 678 41.64 -8.37 3.06
CA ASP A 678 42.89 -9.15 3.03
C ASP A 678 43.24 -9.86 4.37
N THR A 679 42.45 -9.65 5.42
CA THR A 679 42.64 -10.21 6.78
C THR A 679 41.27 -10.53 7.40
N ASN A 680 41.12 -10.55 8.74
CA ASN A 680 39.84 -10.82 9.40
C ASN A 680 38.69 -9.97 8.82
N GLY A 681 37.51 -10.58 8.67
CA GLY A 681 36.30 -9.94 8.18
C GLY A 681 35.78 -8.86 9.12
N ILE A 682 34.85 -9.23 9.99
CA ILE A 682 34.22 -8.36 10.97
C ILE A 682 34.50 -8.90 12.36
N ARG A 683 35.00 -8.06 13.26
CA ARG A 683 35.24 -8.41 14.66
C ARG A 683 34.39 -7.52 15.56
N ILE A 684 33.60 -8.13 16.43
CA ILE A 684 32.64 -7.47 17.32
C ILE A 684 33.15 -7.60 18.76
N GLY A 685 33.69 -6.51 19.30
CA GLY A 685 34.11 -6.41 20.70
C GLY A 685 33.00 -5.95 21.65
N GLU A 686 31.93 -5.38 21.08
CA GLU A 686 30.93 -4.61 21.82
C GLU A 686 29.56 -5.29 21.87
N SER A 687 28.94 -5.27 23.06
CA SER A 687 27.58 -5.79 23.28
C SER A 687 26.53 -5.08 22.43
N TYR A 688 25.37 -5.71 22.25
CA TYR A 688 24.25 -5.12 21.52
C TYR A 688 24.67 -4.63 20.12
N THR A 689 25.45 -5.43 19.40
CA THR A 689 25.84 -5.14 18.01
C THR A 689 25.09 -6.08 17.06
N GLN A 690 24.54 -5.53 15.98
CA GLN A 690 23.75 -6.25 14.99
C GLN A 690 24.42 -6.15 13.61
N ILE A 691 24.65 -7.28 12.95
CA ILE A 691 25.15 -7.38 11.58
C ILE A 691 24.10 -8.07 10.73
N GLU A 692 23.65 -7.41 9.65
CA GLU A 692 22.52 -7.88 8.85
C GLU A 692 22.72 -7.72 7.33
N GLY A 693 22.52 -8.80 6.57
CA GLY A 693 22.39 -8.71 5.11
C GLY A 693 23.68 -8.50 4.32
N LEU A 694 24.84 -8.73 4.94
CA LEU A 694 26.15 -8.51 4.30
C LEU A 694 26.64 -9.78 3.60
N GLU A 695 27.31 -9.62 2.46
CA GLU A 695 28.19 -10.65 1.90
C GLU A 695 29.60 -10.49 2.48
N VAL A 696 30.11 -11.50 3.17
CA VAL A 696 31.46 -11.55 3.73
C VAL A 696 32.26 -12.59 2.96
N PHE A 697 33.28 -12.14 2.24
CA PHE A 697 34.09 -12.97 1.36
C PHE A 697 35.58 -12.94 1.72
N ASP A 698 36.25 -14.07 1.51
CA ASP A 698 37.71 -14.26 1.43
C ASP A 698 38.56 -13.51 2.48
N PHE A 699 38.27 -13.78 3.76
CA PHE A 699 38.85 -13.12 4.94
C PHE A 699 40.30 -13.56 5.33
N GLY A 700 41.19 -13.79 4.36
CA GLY A 700 42.67 -13.76 4.49
C GLY A 700 43.42 -14.86 5.29
N GLU A 701 44.62 -15.25 4.82
CA GLU A 701 45.34 -16.53 5.05
C GLU A 701 45.85 -16.92 6.47
N SER A 702 45.61 -18.21 6.80
CA SER A 702 46.39 -19.14 7.65
C SER A 702 46.52 -18.87 9.16
N GLY A 703 45.49 -19.29 9.91
CA GLY A 703 45.57 -19.55 11.34
C GLY A 703 44.20 -19.81 11.97
N TYR A 704 44.15 -20.56 13.07
CA TYR A 704 42.94 -20.87 13.86
C TYR A 704 42.17 -19.63 14.39
N SER A 705 42.62 -18.41 14.06
CA SER A 705 42.06 -17.15 14.57
C SER A 705 41.45 -16.27 13.49
N THR A 706 41.47 -16.73 12.23
CA THR A 706 40.85 -16.04 11.08
C THR A 706 39.37 -16.37 11.01
N CYS A 707 38.54 -15.39 10.70
CA CYS A 707 37.09 -15.60 10.63
C CYS A 707 36.38 -14.52 9.82
N GLY A 708 35.23 -14.90 9.24
CA GLY A 708 34.34 -14.00 8.54
C GLY A 708 33.72 -13.00 9.51
N ILE A 709 32.99 -13.48 10.51
CA ILE A 709 32.44 -12.66 11.60
C ILE A 709 32.84 -13.26 12.94
N ARG A 710 33.47 -12.46 13.80
CA ARG A 710 33.89 -12.85 15.15
C ARG A 710 33.13 -12.06 16.20
N ILE A 711 32.57 -12.74 17.18
CA ILE A 711 32.18 -12.11 18.46
C ILE A 711 33.28 -12.44 19.47
N TYR A 712 33.93 -11.42 20.04
CA TYR A 712 35.08 -11.59 20.93
C TYR A 712 35.10 -10.54 22.06
N GLY A 713 35.87 -10.79 23.12
CA GLY A 713 36.06 -9.84 24.23
C GLY A 713 35.48 -10.32 25.57
N ASP A 714 35.60 -9.50 26.62
CA ASP A 714 35.15 -9.87 27.98
C ASP A 714 33.65 -9.64 28.21
N TYR A 715 32.98 -8.90 27.30
CA TYR A 715 31.65 -8.32 27.52
C TYR A 715 30.71 -8.34 26.31
N ALA A 716 30.98 -9.07 25.21
CA ALA A 716 30.11 -9.08 24.03
C ALA A 716 28.92 -10.06 24.20
N HIS A 717 27.76 -9.52 24.56
CA HIS A 717 26.49 -10.26 24.73
C HIS A 717 25.36 -9.57 23.97
N SER A 718 24.25 -10.28 23.76
CA SER A 718 23.09 -9.77 22.99
C SER A 718 23.43 -9.30 21.57
N CYS A 719 24.47 -9.86 20.93
CA CYS A 719 24.83 -9.55 19.55
C CYS A 719 24.00 -10.40 18.58
N THR A 720 23.75 -9.86 17.39
CA THR A 720 22.99 -10.54 16.33
C THR A 720 23.77 -10.60 15.03
N ILE A 721 23.79 -11.76 14.39
CA ILE A 721 24.30 -11.96 13.03
C ILE A 721 23.20 -12.64 12.23
N SER A 722 22.64 -11.94 11.25
CA SER A 722 21.55 -12.49 10.47
C SER A 722 21.54 -12.09 9.01
N TYR A 723 20.86 -12.89 8.20
CA TYR A 723 20.68 -12.64 6.78
C TYR A 723 21.99 -12.51 6.00
N CYS A 724 23.12 -13.00 6.52
CA CYS A 724 24.44 -12.82 5.89
C CYS A 724 24.79 -14.01 4.99
N LEU A 725 25.57 -13.71 3.95
CA LEU A 725 26.20 -14.69 3.07
C LEU A 725 27.70 -14.73 3.36
N ILE A 726 28.22 -15.82 3.92
CA ILE A 726 29.62 -15.89 4.38
C ILE A 726 30.32 -17.06 3.69
N HIS A 727 31.36 -16.75 2.90
CA HIS A 727 32.05 -17.77 2.09
C HIS A 727 33.51 -17.43 1.79
N SER A 728 34.26 -18.42 1.29
CA SER A 728 35.67 -18.28 0.90
C SER A 728 35.96 -19.14 -0.33
N GLU A 729 37.06 -18.86 -1.04
CA GLU A 729 37.50 -19.70 -2.17
C GLU A 729 38.29 -20.96 -1.74
N VAL A 730 38.59 -21.12 -0.44
CA VAL A 730 39.46 -22.21 0.06
C VAL A 730 38.92 -22.85 1.35
N SER A 731 38.43 -24.08 1.24
CA SER A 731 37.90 -24.89 2.37
C SER A 731 38.94 -25.32 3.41
N ASP A 732 40.24 -25.20 3.12
CA ASP A 732 41.36 -25.68 3.95
C ASP A 732 41.98 -24.58 4.84
N ASN A 733 41.48 -23.36 4.76
CA ASN A 733 41.94 -22.24 5.57
C ASN A 733 41.32 -22.35 6.96
N GLY A 734 42.09 -22.77 7.97
CA GLY A 734 41.63 -23.13 9.33
C GLY A 734 40.84 -22.11 10.18
N GLY A 735 40.18 -21.12 9.56
CA GLY A 735 39.28 -20.15 10.16
C GLY A 735 37.80 -20.52 10.09
N ALA A 736 36.95 -19.74 10.77
CA ALA A 736 35.51 -19.96 10.85
C ALA A 736 34.70 -18.88 10.10
N ALA A 737 33.59 -19.21 9.45
CA ALA A 737 32.69 -18.19 8.92
C ALA A 737 32.11 -17.35 10.06
N ILE A 738 31.60 -17.99 11.12
CA ILE A 738 31.19 -17.32 12.35
C ILE A 738 31.90 -17.98 13.54
N ALA A 739 32.65 -17.18 14.30
CA ALA A 739 33.33 -17.62 15.51
C ALA A 739 32.89 -16.81 16.74
N MET A 740 32.74 -17.50 17.86
CA MET A 740 32.54 -16.89 19.18
C MET A 740 33.65 -17.35 20.12
N ASP A 741 34.51 -16.41 20.51
CA ASP A 741 35.71 -16.67 21.32
C ASP A 741 35.71 -15.83 22.62
N PRO A 742 35.45 -16.44 23.77
CA PRO A 742 35.28 -15.74 25.03
C PRO A 742 36.49 -15.82 25.96
N TYR A 743 36.81 -14.65 26.53
CA TYR A 743 37.58 -14.54 27.77
C TYR A 743 36.68 -14.11 28.97
N GLY A 744 35.35 -14.00 28.77
CA GLY A 744 34.39 -13.42 29.73
C GLY A 744 32.95 -14.02 29.71
N SER A 745 31.93 -13.24 30.11
CA SER A 745 30.52 -13.69 30.21
C SER A 745 29.72 -13.37 28.94
N PHE A 746 29.37 -14.40 28.17
CA PHE A 746 28.65 -14.31 26.90
C PHE A 746 27.24 -14.86 27.08
N SER A 747 26.21 -14.11 26.70
CA SER A 747 24.83 -14.60 26.73
C SER A 747 23.94 -13.94 25.69
N ASN A 748 22.82 -14.58 25.36
CA ASN A 748 21.76 -14.04 24.49
C ASN A 748 22.20 -13.64 23.07
N ASN A 749 23.26 -14.25 22.54
CA ASN A 749 23.73 -14.00 21.18
C ASN A 749 22.89 -14.80 20.17
N LYS A 750 22.61 -14.21 19.01
CA LYS A 750 21.64 -14.72 18.03
C LYS A 750 22.28 -14.82 16.64
N ILE A 751 22.30 -16.01 16.07
CA ILE A 751 22.85 -16.30 14.74
C ILE A 751 21.74 -16.96 13.93
N PHE A 752 21.17 -16.27 12.95
CA PHE A 752 20.04 -16.83 12.22
C PHE A 752 19.88 -16.40 10.78
N ASN A 753 19.21 -17.23 9.98
CA ASN A 753 18.96 -16.98 8.55
C ASN A 753 20.25 -16.64 7.79
N ASN A 754 21.38 -17.32 8.05
CA ASN A 754 22.63 -17.12 7.31
C ASN A 754 22.89 -18.28 6.36
N ILE A 755 23.47 -17.99 5.19
CA ILE A 755 24.02 -18.99 4.27
C ILE A 755 25.55 -18.95 4.36
N ILE A 756 26.14 -20.11 4.65
CA ILE A 756 27.58 -20.28 4.89
C ILE A 756 28.09 -21.42 4.02
N TYR A 757 29.16 -21.21 3.26
CA TYR A 757 29.74 -22.27 2.44
C TYR A 757 31.23 -22.11 2.14
N ASP A 758 31.87 -23.20 1.72
CA ASP A 758 33.29 -23.26 1.31
C ASP A 758 34.28 -22.71 2.36
N VAL A 759 33.98 -22.90 3.65
CA VAL A 759 34.84 -22.49 4.79
C VAL A 759 35.30 -23.70 5.62
N TYR A 760 36.38 -23.56 6.38
CA TYR A 760 36.86 -24.69 7.20
C TYR A 760 35.92 -24.97 8.39
N TYR A 761 35.63 -23.97 9.23
CA TYR A 761 34.56 -24.04 10.23
C TYR A 761 33.36 -23.18 9.78
N GLY A 762 32.14 -23.73 9.79
CA GLY A 762 30.93 -22.96 9.51
C GLY A 762 30.59 -22.03 10.67
N ILE A 763 29.91 -22.55 11.69
CA ILE A 763 29.57 -21.81 12.91
C ILE A 763 30.25 -22.50 14.09
N GLY A 764 31.16 -21.79 14.77
CA GLY A 764 31.88 -22.25 15.95
C GLY A 764 31.57 -21.43 17.20
N VAL A 765 31.18 -22.10 18.28
CA VAL A 765 30.90 -21.49 19.58
C VAL A 765 31.76 -22.13 20.69
N ASP A 766 32.85 -21.45 21.07
CA ASP A 766 33.85 -21.95 22.03
C ASP A 766 33.61 -21.35 23.45
N ILE A 767 33.35 -22.14 24.51
CA ILE A 767 33.44 -21.88 25.99
C ILE A 767 32.82 -20.62 26.70
N GLY A 768 31.56 -20.57 27.15
CA GLY A 768 31.05 -19.58 28.16
C GLY A 768 29.52 -19.50 28.33
N PRO A 769 28.92 -19.04 29.45
CA PRO A 769 27.59 -19.51 29.88
C PRO A 769 26.35 -18.80 29.29
N GLN A 770 25.47 -19.65 28.73
CA GLN A 770 24.00 -19.57 28.59
C GLN A 770 23.39 -18.72 27.46
N ASP A 771 22.45 -19.37 26.73
CA ASP A 771 21.47 -18.80 25.80
C ASP A 771 22.04 -18.23 24.48
N THR A 772 22.81 -19.02 23.72
CA THR A 772 23.12 -18.70 22.32
C THR A 772 22.16 -19.45 21.38
N TYR A 773 21.56 -18.70 20.45
CA TYR A 773 20.53 -19.18 19.54
C TYR A 773 21.08 -19.26 18.12
N VAL A 774 21.11 -20.47 17.55
CA VAL A 774 21.58 -20.73 16.19
C VAL A 774 20.40 -21.26 15.39
N TYR A 775 19.63 -20.39 14.72
CA TYR A 775 18.33 -20.74 14.13
C TYR A 775 18.33 -20.58 12.60
N ASN A 776 17.69 -21.47 11.84
CA ASN A 776 17.48 -21.31 10.40
C ASN A 776 18.78 -20.99 9.61
N ASN A 777 19.94 -21.57 9.93
CA ASN A 777 21.15 -21.35 9.11
C ASN A 777 21.32 -22.49 8.10
N THR A 778 21.91 -22.20 6.94
CA THR A 778 22.29 -23.19 5.93
C THR A 778 23.82 -23.19 5.81
N VAL A 779 24.45 -24.28 6.24
CA VAL A 779 25.91 -24.46 6.27
C VAL A 779 26.31 -25.60 5.35
N VAL A 780 27.05 -25.30 4.27
CA VAL A 780 27.32 -26.23 3.17
C VAL A 780 28.82 -26.34 2.89
N ASP A 781 29.30 -27.53 2.49
CA ASP A 781 30.67 -27.74 1.99
C ASP A 781 31.80 -27.28 2.93
N CYS A 782 31.57 -27.34 4.25
CA CYS A 782 32.57 -27.00 5.26
C CYS A 782 33.31 -28.24 5.80
N SER A 783 34.52 -28.05 6.37
CA SER A 783 35.19 -29.14 7.08
C SER A 783 34.46 -29.51 8.38
N LEU A 784 33.88 -28.53 9.08
CA LEU A 784 32.97 -28.73 10.20
C LEU A 784 31.82 -27.73 10.09
N GLY A 785 30.58 -28.22 10.08
CA GLY A 785 29.37 -27.42 9.91
C GLY A 785 29.06 -26.53 11.11
N ILE A 786 28.34 -27.07 12.10
CA ILE A 786 27.97 -26.35 13.33
C ILE A 786 28.64 -27.04 14.54
N TYR A 787 29.48 -26.30 15.23
CA TYR A 787 30.26 -26.74 16.37
C TYR A 787 29.91 -25.95 17.63
N SER A 788 29.74 -26.66 18.74
CA SER A 788 29.65 -26.01 20.05
C SER A 788 30.25 -26.86 21.17
N ASP A 789 31.15 -26.29 21.95
CA ASP A 789 31.66 -26.93 23.17
C ASP A 789 30.68 -26.83 24.37
N GLU A 790 29.51 -26.20 24.20
CA GLU A 790 28.62 -25.79 25.30
C GLU A 790 27.12 -25.89 24.95
N SER A 791 26.26 -25.34 25.81
CA SER A 791 24.79 -25.32 25.70
C SER A 791 24.25 -24.33 24.63
N VAL A 792 24.39 -24.66 23.34
CA VAL A 792 23.73 -23.92 22.23
C VAL A 792 22.32 -24.45 21.96
N ILE A 793 21.36 -23.55 21.73
CA ILE A 793 20.02 -23.90 21.25
C ILE A 793 20.02 -23.78 19.73
N ALA A 794 19.96 -24.91 19.04
CA ALA A 794 19.93 -24.96 17.58
C ALA A 794 18.54 -25.37 17.08
N LYS A 795 17.92 -24.56 16.21
CA LYS A 795 16.62 -24.88 15.62
C LYS A 795 16.65 -24.71 14.10
N ASN A 796 16.02 -25.63 13.36
CA ASN A 796 15.82 -25.50 11.91
C ASN A 796 17.09 -25.26 11.07
N ASN A 797 18.28 -25.68 11.50
CA ASN A 797 19.48 -25.48 10.68
C ASN A 797 19.67 -26.62 9.67
N ILE A 798 20.19 -26.30 8.49
CA ILE A 798 20.77 -27.25 7.54
C ILE A 798 22.29 -27.25 7.73
N ALA A 799 22.87 -28.41 8.01
CA ALA A 799 24.29 -28.67 7.80
C ALA A 799 24.41 -29.76 6.73
N TYR A 800 24.84 -29.40 5.52
CA TYR A 800 24.81 -30.26 4.34
C TYR A 800 26.19 -30.41 3.70
N ASN A 801 26.53 -31.64 3.30
CA ASN A 801 27.82 -31.98 2.67
C ASN A 801 29.09 -31.54 3.42
N ASN A 802 29.00 -31.29 4.73
CA ASN A 802 30.18 -31.03 5.56
C ASN A 802 30.89 -32.33 5.94
N ALA A 803 32.21 -32.28 6.17
CA ALA A 803 32.96 -33.47 6.60
C ALA A 803 32.54 -33.96 8.00
N ASP A 804 32.03 -33.06 8.85
CA ASP A 804 31.27 -33.32 10.07
C ASP A 804 30.19 -32.23 10.17
N ASN A 805 28.92 -32.57 10.36
CA ASN A 805 27.82 -31.59 10.25
C ASN A 805 27.54 -30.92 11.59
N TYR A 806 27.51 -31.69 12.67
CA TYR A 806 27.25 -31.21 14.03
C TYR A 806 28.17 -31.87 15.04
N SER A 807 28.95 -31.07 15.77
CA SER A 807 29.85 -31.58 16.79
C SER A 807 29.73 -30.82 18.11
N GLY A 808 29.97 -31.54 19.21
CA GLY A 808 29.88 -31.03 20.57
C GLY A 808 28.49 -31.14 21.24
N THR A 809 28.18 -30.20 22.13
CA THR A 809 27.01 -30.20 23.04
C THR A 809 25.92 -29.25 22.56
N PHE A 810 24.66 -29.59 22.80
CA PHE A 810 23.50 -28.79 22.40
C PHE A 810 22.40 -28.92 23.46
N GLU A 811 21.62 -27.87 23.62
CA GLU A 811 20.51 -27.84 24.57
C GLU A 811 19.35 -28.73 24.15
N SER A 812 18.62 -29.23 25.15
CA SER A 812 17.49 -30.16 24.94
C SER A 812 16.32 -29.56 24.18
N THR A 813 16.22 -28.22 24.17
CA THR A 813 15.21 -27.44 23.43
C THR A 813 15.56 -27.24 21.95
N SER A 814 16.75 -27.67 21.51
CA SER A 814 17.11 -27.72 20.09
C SER A 814 16.12 -28.61 19.34
N THR A 815 15.76 -28.28 18.10
CA THR A 815 14.79 -29.08 17.33
C THR A 815 14.90 -28.92 15.81
N ASN A 816 14.42 -29.89 15.05
CA ASN A 816 14.22 -29.79 13.59
C ASN A 816 15.49 -29.43 12.80
N ASN A 817 16.68 -29.81 13.30
CA ASN A 817 17.94 -29.65 12.58
C ASN A 817 18.14 -30.78 11.56
N LEU A 818 18.86 -30.49 10.47
CA LEU A 818 19.11 -31.42 9.37
C LEU A 818 20.60 -31.64 9.15
N SER A 819 21.00 -32.91 9.09
CA SER A 819 22.34 -33.32 8.65
C SER A 819 22.26 -33.95 7.26
N GLY A 820 23.19 -33.55 6.39
CA GLY A 820 23.36 -34.03 5.03
C GLY A 820 23.56 -35.55 4.90
N PRO A 821 23.59 -36.09 3.67
CA PRO A 821 23.32 -37.50 3.39
C PRO A 821 24.36 -38.48 3.93
N THR A 822 25.54 -38.00 4.33
CA THR A 822 26.66 -38.82 4.82
C THR A 822 26.76 -38.85 6.35
N GLN A 823 25.99 -38.04 7.08
CA GLN A 823 26.07 -37.87 8.53
C GLN A 823 24.74 -38.18 9.22
N THR A 824 24.79 -38.48 10.52
CA THR A 824 23.58 -38.76 11.34
C THR A 824 23.63 -38.06 12.69
N ASP A 825 24.16 -36.86 12.70
CA ASP A 825 24.59 -36.10 13.87
C ASP A 825 23.73 -34.85 14.15
N ALA A 826 22.62 -34.66 13.42
CA ALA A 826 21.69 -33.56 13.68
C ALA A 826 21.14 -33.61 15.11
N ARG A 827 21.02 -32.43 15.73
CA ARG A 827 20.87 -32.27 17.18
C ARG A 827 19.46 -31.87 17.58
N GLY A 828 19.09 -32.19 18.82
CA GLY A 828 17.81 -31.82 19.41
C GLY A 828 16.68 -32.83 19.17
N SER A 829 15.44 -32.38 19.39
CA SER A 829 14.22 -33.12 19.07
C SER A 829 13.88 -33.05 17.56
N ASN A 830 13.19 -34.05 17.02
CA ASN A 830 12.89 -34.16 15.59
C ASN A 830 14.10 -33.99 14.62
N PRO A 831 15.30 -34.56 14.89
CA PRO A 831 16.44 -34.41 13.99
C PRO A 831 16.19 -35.13 12.66
N ARG A 832 16.62 -34.53 11.56
CA ARG A 832 16.60 -35.12 10.22
C ARG A 832 18.00 -35.55 9.85
N ASN A 833 18.27 -36.85 9.99
CA ASN A 833 19.60 -37.42 9.81
C ASN A 833 19.76 -38.09 8.44
N ALA A 834 20.95 -37.94 7.84
CA ALA A 834 21.31 -38.51 6.54
C ALA A 834 20.32 -38.13 5.44
N VAL A 835 19.98 -36.85 5.34
CA VAL A 835 18.98 -36.33 4.39
C VAL A 835 19.66 -35.63 3.22
N THR A 836 19.19 -35.93 2.01
CA THR A 836 19.54 -35.17 0.80
C THR A 836 18.68 -33.91 0.73
N VAL A 837 19.31 -32.75 0.54
CA VAL A 837 18.66 -31.47 0.25
C VAL A 837 18.90 -31.16 -1.22
N THR A 838 17.86 -30.69 -1.92
CA THR A 838 17.99 -30.25 -3.32
C THR A 838 17.95 -28.74 -3.39
N PHE A 839 19.08 -28.13 -3.74
CA PHE A 839 19.15 -26.68 -3.94
C PHE A 839 18.88 -26.28 -5.40
N VAL A 840 18.52 -25.02 -5.63
CA VAL A 840 18.27 -24.47 -6.97
C VAL A 840 19.48 -24.67 -7.89
N ASN A 841 20.70 -24.37 -7.41
CA ASN A 841 21.94 -24.66 -8.13
C ASN A 841 23.14 -24.75 -7.18
N GLU A 842 23.32 -25.93 -6.57
CA GLU A 842 24.43 -26.25 -5.66
C GLU A 842 25.80 -25.98 -6.30
N ALA A 843 26.02 -26.42 -7.54
CA ALA A 843 27.31 -26.25 -8.24
C ALA A 843 27.64 -24.78 -8.60
N GLY A 844 26.65 -23.89 -8.52
CA GLY A 844 26.81 -22.44 -8.70
C GLY A 844 26.64 -21.66 -7.41
N ASN A 845 26.71 -22.32 -6.24
CA ASN A 845 26.60 -21.73 -4.91
C ASN A 845 25.28 -20.97 -4.67
N ASN A 846 24.20 -21.43 -5.32
CA ASN A 846 22.84 -20.97 -5.03
C ASN A 846 22.14 -22.03 -4.17
N PHE A 847 22.09 -21.75 -2.87
CA PHE A 847 21.58 -22.64 -1.83
C PHE A 847 20.14 -22.33 -1.40
N HIS A 848 19.35 -21.65 -2.24
CA HIS A 848 17.90 -21.63 -2.07
C HIS A 848 17.35 -23.05 -2.31
N LEU A 849 16.30 -23.41 -1.60
CA LEU A 849 15.62 -24.69 -1.72
C LEU A 849 14.93 -24.78 -3.08
N ALA A 850 15.16 -25.88 -3.80
CA ALA A 850 14.46 -26.11 -5.06
C ALA A 850 13.01 -26.56 -4.82
N GLU A 851 12.14 -26.31 -5.79
CA GLU A 851 10.76 -26.86 -5.80
C GLU A 851 10.74 -28.40 -5.68
N SER A 852 11.79 -29.08 -6.14
CA SER A 852 11.91 -30.53 -6.04
C SER A 852 12.43 -31.03 -4.68
N ASP A 853 12.85 -30.15 -3.78
CA ASP A 853 13.33 -30.57 -2.47
C ASP A 853 12.24 -31.25 -1.66
N THR A 854 12.62 -32.35 -1.03
CA THR A 854 11.78 -33.16 -0.13
C THR A 854 12.47 -33.43 1.20
N GLY A 855 13.69 -32.90 1.37
CA GLY A 855 14.54 -33.13 2.52
C GLY A 855 14.29 -32.12 3.64
N ALA A 856 14.25 -30.85 3.27
CA ALA A 856 14.13 -29.69 4.15
C ALA A 856 12.74 -29.05 4.10
N ARG A 857 12.08 -29.07 2.93
CA ARG A 857 10.79 -28.41 2.72
C ARG A 857 9.66 -28.96 3.60
N GLY A 858 8.93 -28.09 4.29
CA GLY A 858 7.78 -28.36 5.16
C GLY A 858 8.13 -29.07 6.47
N TYR A 859 9.41 -29.08 6.87
CA TYR A 859 9.89 -29.79 8.05
C TYR A 859 10.50 -28.90 9.13
N GLY A 860 10.51 -27.58 8.95
CA GLY A 860 10.89 -26.62 9.96
C GLY A 860 9.87 -26.55 11.10
N ALA A 861 10.35 -26.23 12.31
CA ALA A 861 9.50 -25.77 13.40
C ALA A 861 9.03 -24.34 13.10
N ASP A 862 7.77 -24.01 13.41
CA ASP A 862 7.29 -22.63 13.38
C ASP A 862 7.93 -21.85 14.54
N LEU A 863 8.73 -20.83 14.20
CA LEU A 863 9.41 -19.97 15.17
C LEU A 863 8.79 -18.57 15.23
N SER A 864 7.60 -18.36 14.68
CA SER A 864 6.92 -17.05 14.67
C SER A 864 6.57 -16.54 16.07
N SER A 865 6.33 -17.46 17.01
CA SER A 865 6.09 -17.19 18.42
C SER A 865 7.19 -17.73 19.34
N ASP A 866 8.42 -17.94 18.84
CA ASP A 866 9.53 -18.38 19.69
C ASP A 866 9.81 -17.31 20.76
N PRO A 867 9.85 -17.67 22.06
CA PRO A 867 9.93 -16.70 23.15
C PRO A 867 11.27 -15.94 23.18
N ASP A 868 12.31 -16.52 22.60
CA ASP A 868 13.67 -15.98 22.66
C ASP A 868 14.04 -15.27 21.34
N LEU A 869 13.55 -15.78 20.22
CA LEU A 869 13.83 -15.25 18.88
C LEU A 869 12.64 -15.47 17.93
N PRO A 870 11.59 -14.64 18.01
CA PRO A 870 10.47 -14.72 17.07
C PRO A 870 10.94 -14.31 15.66
N LEU A 871 10.64 -15.15 14.66
CA LEU A 871 11.10 -14.97 13.27
C LEU A 871 9.91 -14.94 12.30
N SER A 872 10.06 -14.19 11.21
CA SER A 872 8.99 -14.04 10.19
C SER A 872 9.50 -13.96 8.76
N PHE A 873 10.79 -13.71 8.57
CA PHE A 873 11.42 -13.58 7.26
C PHE A 873 12.60 -14.54 7.14
N ASP A 874 13.01 -14.83 5.92
CA ASP A 874 14.14 -15.68 5.58
C ASP A 874 15.35 -14.87 5.02
N ILE A 875 16.32 -15.53 4.38
CA ILE A 875 17.62 -14.95 3.97
C ILE A 875 17.49 -13.69 3.10
N ASP A 876 16.58 -13.68 2.12
CA ASP A 876 16.40 -12.62 1.14
C ASP A 876 15.11 -11.81 1.36
N GLY A 877 14.31 -12.20 2.35
CA GLY A 877 13.24 -11.37 2.92
C GLY A 877 11.84 -11.90 2.64
N ASP A 878 11.72 -13.11 2.10
CA ASP A 878 10.45 -13.79 1.89
C ASP A 878 9.81 -14.13 3.24
N THR A 879 8.47 -14.08 3.26
CA THR A 879 7.70 -14.28 4.49
C THR A 879 7.59 -15.77 4.79
N ARG A 880 7.99 -16.17 5.99
CA ARG A 880 7.78 -17.53 6.50
C ARG A 880 6.31 -17.74 6.86
N SER A 881 5.58 -18.48 6.01
CA SER A 881 4.15 -18.72 6.18
C SER A 881 3.78 -20.18 5.95
N GLY A 882 2.81 -20.70 6.72
CA GLY A 882 2.40 -22.10 6.62
C GLY A 882 3.38 -23.07 7.29
N THR A 883 3.72 -24.16 6.61
CA THR A 883 4.69 -25.14 7.13
C THR A 883 6.10 -24.69 6.82
N TRP A 884 6.84 -24.26 7.83
CA TRP A 884 8.20 -23.76 7.67
C TRP A 884 9.15 -24.79 7.06
N ASP A 885 10.15 -24.30 6.35
CA ASP A 885 11.27 -25.09 5.86
C ASP A 885 12.42 -25.08 6.88
N ILE A 886 13.28 -26.10 6.82
CA ILE A 886 14.56 -26.11 7.54
C ILE A 886 15.58 -25.34 6.70
N GLY A 887 16.35 -24.46 7.31
CA GLY A 887 17.42 -23.69 6.66
C GLY A 887 17.14 -22.20 6.58
N ALA A 888 18.08 -21.46 5.99
CA ALA A 888 18.03 -20.00 5.86
C ALA A 888 16.97 -19.50 4.88
N ASP A 889 16.62 -20.33 3.91
CA ASP A 889 15.64 -20.07 2.87
C ASP A 889 14.28 -20.68 3.25
N GLU A 890 13.20 -20.00 2.89
CA GLU A 890 11.84 -20.54 2.88
C GLU A 890 11.40 -20.68 1.42
N TYR A 891 11.13 -21.91 0.97
CA TYR A 891 10.58 -22.10 -0.36
C TYR A 891 9.16 -21.51 -0.43
N ASP A 892 9.03 -20.32 -1.01
CA ASP A 892 7.72 -19.73 -1.24
C ASP A 892 6.98 -20.45 -2.38
N VAL A 893 5.86 -21.11 -2.04
CA VAL A 893 4.98 -21.78 -3.00
C VAL A 893 4.07 -20.78 -3.76
N GLY A 894 4.17 -19.48 -3.47
CA GLY A 894 3.38 -18.46 -4.15
C GLY A 894 3.68 -17.02 -3.71
N GLY A 895 4.81 -16.47 -4.18
CA GLY A 895 5.08 -15.04 -4.06
C GLY A 895 3.95 -14.20 -4.63
N ALA A 896 3.68 -13.04 -4.00
CA ALA A 896 2.63 -12.12 -4.43
C ALA A 896 2.80 -11.83 -5.93
N THR A 897 1.76 -12.09 -6.75
CA THR A 897 1.83 -11.71 -8.17
C THR A 897 1.35 -10.28 -8.33
N TYR A 898 2.21 -9.41 -8.82
CA TYR A 898 1.86 -8.08 -9.26
C TYR A 898 1.42 -8.09 -10.73
N THR A 899 0.60 -7.12 -11.09
CA THR A 899 0.06 -7.00 -12.43
C THR A 899 0.68 -5.82 -13.16
N ILE A 900 1.16 -6.07 -14.38
CA ILE A 900 1.60 -5.03 -15.32
C ILE A 900 0.55 -4.92 -16.41
N THR A 901 -0.12 -3.78 -16.49
CA THR A 901 -1.13 -3.53 -17.53
C THR A 901 -0.48 -2.85 -18.72
N ALA A 902 -0.28 -3.61 -19.80
CA ALA A 902 0.31 -3.14 -21.05
C ALA A 902 -0.76 -2.73 -22.07
N VAL A 903 -0.73 -1.47 -22.48
CA VAL A 903 -1.68 -0.88 -23.44
C VAL A 903 -0.92 -0.34 -24.65
N SER A 904 -1.43 -0.64 -25.84
CA SER A 904 -0.90 -0.10 -27.09
C SER A 904 -1.86 0.91 -27.70
N GLY A 905 -1.36 2.09 -28.06
CA GLY A 905 -2.09 3.04 -28.90
C GLY A 905 -2.22 2.57 -30.35
N PRO A 906 -3.05 3.24 -31.18
CA PRO A 906 -3.17 2.91 -32.59
C PRO A 906 -1.84 3.08 -33.35
N GLY A 907 -1.54 2.19 -34.31
CA GLY A 907 -0.33 2.29 -35.15
C GLY A 907 0.86 1.45 -34.68
N GLY A 908 0.65 0.52 -33.75
CA GLY A 908 1.65 -0.47 -33.35
C GLY A 908 1.11 -1.47 -32.34
N SER A 909 2.02 -2.22 -31.73
CA SER A 909 1.73 -3.25 -30.73
C SER A 909 2.74 -3.25 -29.60
N ILE A 910 2.32 -3.75 -28.43
CA ILE A 910 3.17 -4.07 -27.28
C ILE A 910 2.97 -5.55 -26.93
N THR A 911 4.06 -6.31 -26.75
CA THR A 911 4.01 -7.76 -26.45
C THR A 911 4.90 -8.08 -25.25
N PRO A 912 4.38 -8.73 -24.20
CA PRO A 912 2.98 -9.14 -24.00
C PRO A 912 2.00 -7.95 -23.85
N SER A 913 0.73 -8.12 -24.25
CA SER A 913 -0.32 -7.08 -24.18
C SER A 913 -1.36 -7.40 -23.10
N GLY A 914 -2.04 -6.39 -22.55
CA GLY A 914 -3.06 -6.57 -21.52
C GLY A 914 -2.44 -6.71 -20.13
N THR A 915 -3.17 -7.35 -19.21
CA THR A 915 -2.67 -7.60 -17.85
C THR A 915 -1.71 -8.78 -17.84
N VAL A 916 -0.48 -8.55 -17.41
CA VAL A 916 0.59 -9.55 -17.28
C VAL A 916 0.87 -9.73 -15.80
N SER A 917 0.72 -10.94 -15.29
CA SER A 917 1.10 -11.28 -13.91
C SER A 917 2.59 -11.58 -13.84
N VAL A 918 3.27 -10.96 -12.88
CA VAL A 918 4.70 -11.14 -12.59
C VAL A 918 4.81 -11.43 -11.09
N SER A 919 5.63 -12.40 -10.69
CA SER A 919 5.90 -12.65 -9.28
C SER A 919 6.60 -11.45 -8.65
N GLU A 920 6.44 -11.28 -7.35
CA GLU A 920 7.22 -10.36 -6.53
C GLU A 920 8.72 -10.58 -6.78
N GLY A 921 9.47 -9.50 -6.94
CA GLY A 921 10.89 -9.54 -7.33
C GLY A 921 11.16 -10.02 -8.76
N GLY A 922 10.14 -10.49 -9.49
CA GLY A 922 10.26 -11.00 -10.85
C GLY A 922 10.56 -9.92 -11.90
N GLU A 923 10.91 -10.37 -13.10
CA GLU A 923 11.13 -9.51 -14.26
C GLU A 923 10.13 -9.78 -15.38
N ALA A 924 9.79 -8.75 -16.14
CA ALA A 924 8.96 -8.87 -17.34
C ALA A 924 9.42 -7.90 -18.43
N THR A 925 9.73 -8.46 -19.60
CA THR A 925 10.16 -7.69 -20.78
C THR A 925 9.02 -7.49 -21.76
N PHE A 926 8.81 -6.24 -22.15
CA PHE A 926 7.85 -5.80 -23.14
C PHE A 926 8.58 -5.37 -24.41
N THR A 927 8.18 -5.91 -25.55
CA THR A 927 8.65 -5.49 -26.88
C THR A 927 7.60 -4.61 -27.53
N ILE A 928 8.01 -3.43 -27.99
CA ILE A 928 7.16 -2.43 -28.65
C ILE A 928 7.49 -2.42 -30.13
N THR A 929 6.52 -2.77 -30.97
CA THR A 929 6.69 -2.88 -32.43
C THR A 929 5.73 -1.94 -33.14
N PRO A 930 6.20 -0.87 -33.81
CA PRO A 930 5.34 -0.02 -34.63
C PRO A 930 4.82 -0.78 -35.86
N ASP A 931 3.59 -0.48 -36.28
CA ASP A 931 3.07 -0.98 -37.55
C ASP A 931 3.82 -0.36 -38.74
N THR A 932 3.72 -1.00 -39.90
CA THR A 932 4.34 -0.45 -41.12
C THR A 932 3.79 0.94 -41.42
N GLY A 933 4.68 1.94 -41.51
CA GLY A 933 4.31 3.35 -41.74
C GLY A 933 4.06 4.16 -40.47
N TYR A 934 4.41 3.62 -39.29
CA TYR A 934 4.39 4.31 -38.00
C TYR A 934 5.77 4.28 -37.34
N VAL A 935 5.99 5.19 -36.38
CA VAL A 935 7.15 5.21 -35.49
C VAL A 935 6.69 5.30 -34.03
N ILE A 936 7.47 4.73 -33.11
CA ILE A 936 7.23 4.87 -31.67
C ILE A 936 7.44 6.35 -31.31
N THR A 937 6.45 6.98 -30.70
CA THR A 937 6.55 8.38 -30.26
C THR A 937 6.91 8.47 -28.79
N ASP A 938 6.33 7.62 -27.97
CA ASP A 938 6.59 7.55 -26.54
C ASP A 938 6.21 6.18 -25.97
N VAL A 939 6.90 5.77 -24.91
CA VAL A 939 6.50 4.68 -24.03
C VAL A 939 6.41 5.27 -22.64
N GLN A 940 5.30 5.08 -21.95
CA GLN A 940 5.08 5.57 -20.59
C GLN A 940 4.97 4.42 -19.63
N VAL A 941 5.69 4.49 -18.52
CA VAL A 941 5.63 3.54 -17.40
C VAL A 941 5.10 4.29 -16.19
N ASP A 942 3.99 3.82 -15.63
CA ASP A 942 3.28 4.45 -14.51
C ASP A 942 3.00 5.95 -14.71
N GLY A 943 2.61 6.30 -15.94
CA GLY A 943 2.33 7.67 -16.36
C GLY A 943 3.56 8.53 -16.63
N THR A 944 4.78 7.98 -16.52
CA THR A 944 6.05 8.69 -16.79
C THR A 944 6.67 8.22 -18.10
N SER A 945 7.02 9.15 -18.98
CA SER A 945 7.71 8.83 -20.25
C SER A 945 9.10 8.24 -20.02
N VAL A 946 9.38 7.12 -20.68
CA VAL A 946 10.72 6.51 -20.84
C VAL A 946 11.25 6.67 -22.27
N HIS A 947 10.65 7.60 -23.04
CA HIS A 947 10.95 7.90 -24.43
C HIS A 947 10.58 6.79 -25.43
N ALA A 948 10.89 7.02 -26.71
CA ALA A 948 10.62 6.08 -27.80
C ALA A 948 11.61 4.91 -27.80
N VAL A 949 11.38 3.93 -26.92
CA VAL A 949 12.16 2.68 -26.83
C VAL A 949 11.42 1.52 -27.49
N SER A 950 12.16 0.61 -28.14
CA SER A 950 11.59 -0.60 -28.76
C SER A 950 11.42 -1.78 -27.79
N SER A 951 11.97 -1.67 -26.59
CA SER A 951 11.79 -2.64 -25.50
C SER A 951 11.88 -1.97 -24.15
N TYR A 952 11.16 -2.49 -23.16
CA TYR A 952 11.25 -2.07 -21.77
C TYR A 952 11.14 -3.29 -20.86
N THR A 953 12.03 -3.40 -19.87
CA THR A 953 12.04 -4.51 -18.91
C THR A 953 11.74 -3.96 -17.52
N PHE A 954 10.68 -4.46 -16.90
CA PHE A 954 10.47 -4.32 -15.47
C PHE A 954 11.35 -5.34 -14.76
N THR A 955 12.08 -4.90 -13.75
CA THR A 955 12.96 -5.74 -12.91
C THR A 955 12.54 -5.56 -11.46
N ASN A 956 12.59 -6.62 -10.66
CA ASN A 956 12.25 -6.57 -9.23
C ASN A 956 10.87 -5.97 -8.97
N VAL A 957 9.84 -6.53 -9.61
CA VAL A 957 8.47 -6.02 -9.51
C VAL A 957 7.92 -6.23 -8.09
N ASP A 958 7.63 -5.15 -7.36
CA ASP A 958 7.09 -5.15 -6.00
C ASP A 958 5.74 -4.41 -5.87
N ALA A 959 5.15 -4.01 -7.01
CA ALA A 959 3.87 -3.33 -7.08
C ALA A 959 3.20 -3.54 -8.45
N ASN A 960 1.90 -3.23 -8.55
CA ASN A 960 1.22 -3.20 -9.84
C ASN A 960 1.73 -2.03 -10.69
N HIS A 961 1.97 -2.27 -11.98
CA HIS A 961 2.47 -1.27 -12.93
C HIS A 961 1.57 -1.11 -14.16
N THR A 962 1.80 -0.04 -14.91
CA THR A 962 1.22 0.21 -16.23
C THR A 962 2.31 0.55 -17.23
N ILE A 963 2.17 0.07 -18.47
CA ILE A 963 3.03 0.48 -19.59
C ILE A 963 2.16 0.81 -20.80
N VAL A 964 2.33 2.01 -21.35
CA VAL A 964 1.53 2.52 -22.47
C VAL A 964 2.45 2.95 -23.61
N ALA A 965 2.33 2.29 -24.77
CA ALA A 965 3.08 2.66 -25.97
C ALA A 965 2.23 3.51 -26.92
N SER A 966 2.81 4.60 -27.44
CA SER A 966 2.18 5.51 -28.40
C SER A 966 2.95 5.54 -29.72
N PHE A 967 2.23 5.73 -30.83
CA PHE A 967 2.79 5.74 -32.18
C PHE A 967 2.21 6.90 -33.00
N ASP A 968 3.04 7.49 -33.88
CA ASP A 968 2.60 8.43 -34.91
C ASP A 968 2.95 7.89 -36.30
N PRO A 969 2.19 8.27 -37.34
CA PRO A 969 2.54 7.95 -38.73
C PRO A 969 3.93 8.48 -39.10
N THR A 970 4.73 7.68 -39.79
CA THR A 970 6.00 8.11 -40.35
C THR A 970 5.77 9.26 -41.35
N PRO A 971 6.52 10.38 -41.26
CA PRO A 971 6.39 11.46 -42.23
C PRO A 971 6.56 10.99 -43.67
N THR A 972 5.79 11.58 -44.58
CA THR A 972 5.88 11.30 -46.03
C THR A 972 6.26 12.56 -46.80
N TYR A 973 7.01 12.38 -47.87
CA TYR A 973 7.43 13.42 -48.81
C TYR A 973 6.93 13.10 -50.21
N THR A 974 6.82 14.12 -51.04
CA THR A 974 6.29 14.02 -52.41
C THR A 974 7.36 14.32 -53.44
N ILE A 975 7.41 13.52 -54.51
CA ILE A 975 8.23 13.77 -55.70
C ILE A 975 7.28 14.08 -56.85
N THR A 976 7.35 15.29 -57.37
CA THR A 976 6.50 15.73 -58.48
C THR A 976 7.22 15.51 -59.81
N VAL A 977 6.63 14.70 -60.68
CA VAL A 977 7.16 14.38 -62.01
C VAL A 977 6.57 15.34 -63.04
N ASN A 978 7.40 16.17 -63.65
CA ASN A 978 7.02 17.05 -64.75
C ASN A 978 7.35 16.35 -66.08
N GLN A 979 6.33 15.85 -66.76
CA GLN A 979 6.50 15.18 -68.05
C GLN A 979 6.79 16.20 -69.16
N ALA A 980 7.82 15.94 -69.97
CA ALA A 980 8.09 16.71 -71.18
C ALA A 980 7.67 15.93 -72.45
N SER A 981 7.37 16.68 -73.51
CA SER A 981 7.10 16.10 -74.84
C SER A 981 8.34 15.38 -75.39
N GLY A 982 8.17 14.17 -75.93
CA GLY A 982 9.26 13.38 -76.54
C GLY A 982 9.66 12.11 -75.79
N GLY A 983 9.02 11.81 -74.65
CA GLY A 983 9.22 10.55 -73.90
C GLY A 983 8.38 10.49 -72.62
N VAL A 984 8.68 9.55 -71.73
CA VAL A 984 7.95 9.33 -70.46
C VAL A 984 8.91 9.09 -69.29
N ILE A 985 8.54 9.59 -68.11
CA ILE A 985 9.15 9.24 -66.82
C ILE A 985 8.18 8.36 -66.02
N SER A 986 8.65 7.23 -65.49
CA SER A 986 7.85 6.26 -64.72
C SER A 986 8.51 5.89 -63.38
N PRO A 987 7.78 5.89 -62.24
CA PRO A 987 6.37 6.26 -62.10
C PRO A 987 6.11 7.74 -62.42
N GLY A 988 4.92 8.08 -62.93
CA GLY A 988 4.54 9.44 -63.29
C GLY A 988 3.63 10.11 -62.25
N GLY A 989 3.41 11.42 -62.36
CA GLY A 989 2.54 12.19 -61.44
C GLY A 989 3.24 12.59 -60.15
N THR A 990 2.48 12.74 -59.06
CA THR A 990 3.02 12.97 -57.72
C THR A 990 3.21 11.62 -57.03
N VAL A 991 4.45 11.28 -56.69
CA VAL A 991 4.82 10.04 -56.00
C VAL A 991 5.07 10.36 -54.53
N THR A 992 4.32 9.73 -53.64
CA THR A 992 4.51 9.87 -52.18
C THR A 992 5.44 8.78 -51.66
N VAL A 993 6.44 9.16 -50.88
CA VAL A 993 7.48 8.28 -50.31
C VAL A 993 7.59 8.53 -48.81
N THR A 994 7.84 7.49 -48.02
CA THR A 994 8.10 7.62 -46.58
C THR A 994 9.50 8.21 -46.34
N GLN A 995 9.66 8.95 -45.25
CA GLN A 995 10.95 9.53 -44.86
C GLN A 995 12.07 8.49 -44.86
N GLY A 996 13.21 8.84 -45.46
CA GLY A 996 14.40 7.98 -45.55
C GLY A 996 14.33 6.88 -46.61
N ALA A 997 13.20 6.68 -47.30
CA ALA A 997 13.10 5.73 -48.40
C ALA A 997 13.77 6.25 -49.68
N ASP A 998 14.15 5.31 -50.55
CA ASP A 998 14.66 5.57 -51.89
C ASP A 998 13.54 5.41 -52.93
N GLN A 999 13.55 6.23 -53.99
CA GLN A 999 12.63 6.10 -55.12
C GLN A 999 13.36 6.24 -56.45
N THR A 1000 13.21 5.24 -57.31
CA THR A 1000 13.81 5.21 -58.65
C THR A 1000 12.78 5.58 -59.73
N PHE A 1001 13.20 6.39 -60.69
CA PHE A 1001 12.45 6.77 -61.88
C PHE A 1001 13.18 6.27 -63.13
N ILE A 1002 12.43 5.74 -64.09
CA ILE A 1002 12.92 5.31 -65.41
C ILE A 1002 12.47 6.33 -66.45
N ILE A 1003 13.38 6.79 -67.29
CA ILE A 1003 13.17 7.78 -68.35
C ILE A 1003 13.29 7.06 -69.70
N VAL A 1004 12.20 7.00 -70.46
CA VAL A 1004 12.13 6.33 -71.75
C VAL A 1004 11.79 7.34 -72.84
N PRO A 1005 12.71 7.63 -73.79
CA PRO A 1005 12.40 8.47 -74.94
C PRO A 1005 11.41 7.78 -75.89
N ALA A 1006 10.58 8.58 -76.55
CA ALA A 1006 9.69 8.09 -77.60
C ALA A 1006 10.49 7.76 -78.87
N THR A 1007 9.92 6.94 -79.77
CA THR A 1007 10.56 6.59 -81.04
C THR A 1007 10.95 7.84 -81.83
N GLY A 1008 12.20 7.92 -82.28
CA GLY A 1008 12.76 9.09 -82.98
C GLY A 1008 13.39 10.14 -82.05
N TYR A 1009 13.31 9.95 -80.73
CA TYR A 1009 13.91 10.84 -79.74
C TYR A 1009 15.01 10.14 -78.90
N ALA A 1010 15.90 10.94 -78.32
CA ALA A 1010 16.88 10.58 -77.29
C ALA A 1010 16.71 11.49 -76.06
N VAL A 1011 17.16 11.05 -74.89
CA VAL A 1011 17.19 11.90 -73.68
C VAL A 1011 18.28 12.95 -73.87
N ALA A 1012 17.90 14.23 -73.87
CA ALA A 1012 18.85 15.34 -73.92
C ALA A 1012 19.35 15.69 -72.51
N ASP A 1013 18.46 15.69 -71.51
CA ASP A 1013 18.81 15.98 -70.12
C ASP A 1013 17.74 15.48 -69.14
N VAL A 1014 18.09 15.34 -67.87
CA VAL A 1014 17.15 15.15 -66.75
C VAL A 1014 17.48 16.19 -65.69
N LEU A 1015 16.47 16.93 -65.22
CA LEU A 1015 16.59 17.93 -64.17
C LEU A 1015 15.92 17.43 -62.89
N VAL A 1016 16.67 17.45 -61.79
CA VAL A 1016 16.22 17.11 -60.46
C VAL A 1016 16.30 18.37 -59.59
N ASP A 1017 15.17 18.80 -59.05
CA ASP A 1017 15.04 20.08 -58.32
C ASP A 1017 15.58 21.29 -59.11
N GLY A 1018 15.41 21.24 -60.43
CA GLY A 1018 15.89 22.26 -61.35
C GLY A 1018 17.39 22.18 -61.70
N VAL A 1019 18.11 21.19 -61.18
CA VAL A 1019 19.54 20.95 -61.46
C VAL A 1019 19.69 19.79 -62.44
N SER A 1020 20.44 20.02 -63.53
CA SER A 1020 20.75 18.99 -64.52
C SER A 1020 21.59 17.86 -63.91
N VAL A 1021 21.18 16.63 -64.16
CA VAL A 1021 21.94 15.39 -63.86
C VAL A 1021 22.42 14.68 -65.14
N GLY A 1022 22.27 15.32 -66.30
CA GLY A 1022 22.67 14.82 -67.60
C GLY A 1022 21.64 13.91 -68.27
N ALA A 1023 21.96 13.49 -69.49
CA ALA A 1023 21.15 12.56 -70.30
C ALA A 1023 21.17 11.14 -69.73
N VAL A 1024 20.39 10.91 -68.66
CA VAL A 1024 20.27 9.60 -68.01
C VAL A 1024 18.92 8.95 -68.31
N THR A 1025 18.90 7.62 -68.44
CA THR A 1025 17.66 6.84 -68.64
C THR A 1025 17.05 6.35 -67.33
N SER A 1026 17.68 6.65 -66.19
CA SER A 1026 17.17 6.35 -64.85
C SER A 1026 17.74 7.32 -63.82
N TYR A 1027 16.95 7.67 -62.81
CA TYR A 1027 17.39 8.49 -61.67
C TYR A 1027 16.78 7.98 -60.36
N THR A 1028 17.60 7.88 -59.31
CA THR A 1028 17.16 7.45 -57.97
C THR A 1028 17.32 8.58 -56.98
N PHE A 1029 16.22 9.00 -56.35
CA PHE A 1029 16.26 9.78 -55.13
C PHE A 1029 16.56 8.84 -53.96
N THR A 1030 17.64 9.10 -53.23
CA THR A 1030 18.02 8.29 -52.06
C THR A 1030 17.74 9.03 -50.77
N ASN A 1031 17.35 8.31 -49.72
CA ASN A 1031 17.21 8.81 -48.35
C ASN A 1031 16.39 10.11 -48.26
N ILE A 1032 15.12 10.06 -48.69
CA ILE A 1032 14.33 11.26 -48.96
C ILE A 1032 13.84 11.92 -47.66
N HIS A 1033 14.17 13.21 -47.49
CA HIS A 1033 13.87 14.03 -46.30
C HIS A 1033 13.13 15.34 -46.62
N ALA A 1034 12.75 15.54 -47.88
CA ALA A 1034 12.05 16.72 -48.35
C ALA A 1034 11.26 16.38 -49.63
N ASN A 1035 10.35 17.28 -50.03
CA ASN A 1035 9.69 17.17 -51.32
C ASN A 1035 10.68 17.46 -52.46
N HIS A 1036 10.54 16.76 -53.59
CA HIS A 1036 11.42 16.86 -54.75
C HIS A 1036 10.64 17.02 -56.06
N THR A 1037 11.35 17.36 -57.14
CA THR A 1037 10.84 17.41 -58.51
C THR A 1037 11.80 16.72 -59.48
N ILE A 1038 11.26 16.06 -60.51
CA ILE A 1038 12.04 15.49 -61.62
C ILE A 1038 11.41 15.83 -62.96
N THR A 1039 12.22 16.25 -63.92
CA THR A 1039 11.82 16.64 -65.28
C THR A 1039 12.80 16.03 -66.28
N ALA A 1040 12.34 15.50 -67.41
CA ALA A 1040 13.21 15.01 -68.49
C ALA A 1040 13.07 15.94 -69.70
N VAL A 1041 14.10 16.04 -70.53
CA VAL A 1041 14.14 16.81 -71.78
C VAL A 1041 14.61 15.89 -72.89
N PHE A 1042 13.97 15.93 -74.07
CA PHE A 1042 14.23 15.01 -75.19
C PHE A 1042 14.61 15.77 -76.47
N GLU A 1043 15.42 15.15 -77.34
CA GLU A 1043 15.87 15.66 -78.67
C GLU A 1043 15.75 14.59 -79.78
N GLU A 1044 15.74 14.94 -81.09
CA GLU A 1044 15.57 13.98 -82.21
C GLU A 1044 16.85 13.20 -82.59
N ALA A 1045 16.73 11.94 -83.04
CA ALA A 1045 17.85 11.04 -83.38
C ALA A 1045 18.21 10.97 -84.90
N PRO A 1046 19.48 10.68 -85.32
CA PRO A 1046 19.95 10.67 -86.73
C PRO A 1046 19.54 9.44 -87.60
N THR A 1047 19.67 9.51 -88.95
CA THR A 1047 19.30 8.46 -89.97
C THR A 1047 20.43 8.07 -90.96
N PHE A 1048 20.36 6.88 -91.59
CA PHE A 1048 21.30 6.27 -92.59
C PHE A 1048 20.59 5.50 -93.71
N THR A 1049 21.26 5.20 -94.84
CA THR A 1049 20.64 4.65 -96.07
C THR A 1049 21.30 3.35 -96.59
N ILE A 1050 20.52 2.37 -97.04
CA ILE A 1050 21.00 1.14 -97.72
C ILE A 1050 20.55 1.11 -99.18
N SER A 1051 21.44 0.91 -100.14
CA SER A 1051 21.14 0.81 -101.58
C SER A 1051 21.15 -0.64 -102.09
N ALA A 1052 20.01 -1.14 -102.57
CA ALA A 1052 19.86 -2.52 -103.05
C ALA A 1052 19.56 -2.64 -104.56
N SER A 1053 20.18 -3.62 -105.24
CA SER A 1053 19.95 -3.92 -106.67
C SER A 1053 20.10 -5.41 -107.02
N ALA A 1054 19.55 -5.87 -108.15
CA ALA A 1054 19.74 -7.23 -108.66
C ALA A 1054 20.08 -7.24 -110.15
N GLU A 1055 20.92 -8.18 -110.57
CA GLU A 1055 21.22 -8.45 -111.98
C GLU A 1055 20.08 -9.22 -112.67
N ASN A 1056 20.21 -9.44 -113.98
CA ASN A 1056 19.20 -10.18 -114.77
C ASN A 1056 18.94 -11.58 -114.20
N TYR A 1057 17.72 -12.08 -114.41
CA TYR A 1057 17.25 -13.43 -114.04
C TYR A 1057 16.90 -13.63 -112.57
N GLY A 1058 16.62 -12.54 -111.85
CA GLY A 1058 15.93 -12.51 -110.57
C GLY A 1058 15.75 -11.09 -110.02
N SER A 1059 15.37 -10.96 -108.76
CA SER A 1059 15.06 -9.67 -108.09
C SER A 1059 15.54 -9.62 -106.64
N ILE A 1060 15.76 -8.40 -106.10
CA ILE A 1060 15.95 -8.12 -104.66
C ILE A 1060 14.83 -7.22 -104.13
N SER A 1061 14.35 -7.44 -102.92
CA SER A 1061 13.29 -6.62 -102.29
C SER A 1061 13.59 -6.35 -100.81
N PRO A 1062 13.51 -5.09 -100.34
CA PRO A 1062 13.23 -3.88 -101.13
C PRO A 1062 14.36 -3.54 -102.12
N GLU A 1063 14.02 -2.94 -103.27
CA GLU A 1063 14.99 -2.45 -104.26
C GLU A 1063 15.13 -0.92 -104.14
N GLY A 1064 16.33 -0.39 -104.36
CA GLY A 1064 16.63 1.05 -104.25
C GLY A 1064 17.16 1.46 -102.87
N GLU A 1065 17.03 2.76 -102.54
CA GLU A 1065 17.48 3.34 -101.28
C GLU A 1065 16.47 3.10 -100.14
N VAL A 1066 16.93 2.55 -99.02
CA VAL A 1066 16.15 2.33 -97.79
C VAL A 1066 16.76 3.14 -96.64
N VAL A 1067 16.02 4.11 -96.09
CA VAL A 1067 16.47 4.98 -94.99
C VAL A 1067 16.03 4.42 -93.64
N LEU A 1068 16.96 4.31 -92.68
CA LEU A 1068 16.78 3.77 -91.34
C LEU A 1068 17.27 4.78 -90.30
N ASN A 1069 16.61 4.84 -89.13
CA ASN A 1069 17.15 5.59 -87.97
C ASN A 1069 18.44 4.91 -87.45
N TRP A 1070 19.29 5.65 -86.72
CA TRP A 1070 20.51 5.14 -86.10
C TRP A 1070 20.24 3.87 -85.28
N GLY A 1071 20.91 2.77 -85.63
CA GLY A 1071 20.73 1.45 -85.03
C GLY A 1071 19.55 0.63 -85.59
N GLY A 1072 18.88 1.13 -86.64
CA GLY A 1072 17.82 0.41 -87.36
C GLY A 1072 18.32 -0.87 -88.04
N SER A 1073 17.41 -1.76 -88.41
CA SER A 1073 17.73 -3.03 -89.07
C SER A 1073 16.74 -3.28 -90.21
N GLU A 1074 17.19 -3.86 -91.31
CA GLU A 1074 16.36 -4.15 -92.49
C GLU A 1074 16.77 -5.46 -93.16
N THR A 1075 15.80 -6.18 -93.73
CA THR A 1075 16.03 -7.47 -94.38
C THR A 1075 15.68 -7.44 -95.87
N PHE A 1076 16.60 -7.91 -96.70
CA PHE A 1076 16.48 -8.01 -98.14
C PHE A 1076 16.24 -9.46 -98.57
N THR A 1077 15.25 -9.67 -99.43
CA THR A 1077 14.91 -10.99 -100.01
C THR A 1077 15.35 -11.04 -101.46
N ILE A 1078 16.10 -12.08 -101.84
CA ILE A 1078 16.64 -12.30 -103.18
C ILE A 1078 15.90 -13.51 -103.79
N THR A 1079 15.24 -13.30 -104.92
CA THR A 1079 14.40 -14.32 -105.57
C THR A 1079 14.87 -14.57 -107.02
N PRO A 1080 15.39 -15.77 -107.35
CA PRO A 1080 15.69 -16.16 -108.73
C PRO A 1080 14.42 -16.33 -109.59
N ASP A 1081 14.53 -16.03 -110.87
CA ASP A 1081 13.48 -16.37 -111.85
C ASP A 1081 13.35 -17.90 -112.04
N PRO A 1082 12.18 -18.42 -112.44
CA PRO A 1082 11.97 -19.84 -112.66
C PRO A 1082 13.00 -20.46 -113.62
N GLY A 1083 13.61 -21.58 -113.21
CA GLY A 1083 14.68 -22.25 -113.96
C GLY A 1083 16.08 -21.74 -113.64
N TYR A 1084 16.20 -20.70 -112.81
CA TYR A 1084 17.45 -20.17 -112.28
C TYR A 1084 17.52 -20.35 -110.74
N GLY A 1085 18.72 -20.27 -110.18
CA GLY A 1085 19.07 -20.19 -108.76
C GLY A 1085 20.05 -19.05 -108.53
N VAL A 1086 20.19 -18.56 -107.28
CA VAL A 1086 21.12 -17.47 -106.95
C VAL A 1086 22.56 -17.93 -107.25
N ALA A 1087 23.33 -17.11 -107.97
CA ALA A 1087 24.74 -17.31 -108.19
C ALA A 1087 25.56 -16.71 -107.04
N ASP A 1088 25.28 -15.46 -106.66
CA ASP A 1088 25.93 -14.79 -105.52
C ASP A 1088 25.15 -13.53 -105.07
N VAL A 1089 25.37 -13.10 -103.83
CA VAL A 1089 24.96 -11.79 -103.29
C VAL A 1089 26.18 -11.06 -102.73
N LEU A 1090 26.39 -9.81 -103.13
CA LEU A 1090 27.47 -8.94 -102.68
C LEU A 1090 26.91 -7.87 -101.72
N VAL A 1091 27.50 -7.72 -100.54
CA VAL A 1091 27.20 -6.65 -99.58
C VAL A 1091 28.44 -5.79 -99.41
N ASP A 1092 28.32 -4.48 -99.65
CA ASP A 1092 29.45 -3.54 -99.70
C ASP A 1092 30.61 -4.00 -100.59
N GLY A 1093 30.25 -4.67 -101.70
CA GLY A 1093 31.18 -5.25 -102.66
C GLY A 1093 31.80 -6.60 -102.26
N VAL A 1094 31.42 -7.17 -101.10
CA VAL A 1094 31.94 -8.44 -100.60
C VAL A 1094 30.89 -9.55 -100.73
N SER A 1095 31.28 -10.69 -101.31
CA SER A 1095 30.39 -11.85 -101.49
C SER A 1095 29.98 -12.46 -100.15
N VAL A 1096 28.68 -12.67 -99.99
CA VAL A 1096 28.07 -13.42 -98.89
C VAL A 1096 27.51 -14.78 -99.35
N GLY A 1097 27.77 -15.16 -100.60
CA GLY A 1097 27.34 -16.42 -101.21
C GLY A 1097 25.95 -16.36 -101.82
N ALA A 1098 25.54 -17.48 -102.42
CA ALA A 1098 24.23 -17.68 -103.05
C ALA A 1098 23.10 -17.78 -102.01
N VAL A 1099 22.78 -16.67 -101.34
CA VAL A 1099 21.72 -16.58 -100.34
C VAL A 1099 20.46 -15.96 -100.94
N THR A 1100 19.29 -16.41 -100.47
CA THR A 1100 17.99 -15.85 -100.86
C THR A 1100 17.49 -14.79 -99.87
N LEU A 1101 18.25 -14.51 -98.80
CA LEU A 1101 17.90 -13.54 -97.76
C LEU A 1101 19.18 -12.94 -97.15
N TYR A 1102 19.19 -11.63 -96.89
CA TYR A 1102 20.26 -10.96 -96.17
C TYR A 1102 19.72 -9.84 -95.28
N ALA A 1103 20.14 -9.77 -94.01
CA ALA A 1103 19.69 -8.77 -93.06
C ALA A 1103 20.84 -7.84 -92.64
N PHE A 1104 20.62 -6.53 -92.74
CA PHE A 1104 21.42 -5.53 -92.04
C PHE A 1104 20.85 -5.32 -90.65
N SER A 1105 21.69 -5.45 -89.63
CA SER A 1105 21.32 -5.19 -88.24
C SER A 1105 22.15 -4.07 -87.66
N ASN A 1106 21.53 -3.19 -86.86
CA ASN A 1106 22.19 -2.08 -86.18
C ASN A 1106 22.98 -1.16 -87.14
N VAL A 1107 22.26 -0.61 -88.11
CA VAL A 1107 22.81 0.24 -89.17
C VAL A 1107 23.25 1.58 -88.57
N THR A 1108 24.56 1.82 -88.64
CA THR A 1108 25.22 3.01 -88.09
C THR A 1108 25.99 3.81 -89.15
N ALA A 1109 25.87 3.39 -90.42
CA ALA A 1109 26.41 4.04 -91.61
C ALA A 1109 25.61 3.58 -92.84
N ASP A 1110 25.85 4.20 -94.01
CA ASP A 1110 25.21 3.80 -95.26
C ASP A 1110 25.82 2.50 -95.83
N HIS A 1111 25.01 1.67 -96.52
CA HIS A 1111 25.42 0.35 -97.07
C HIS A 1111 24.90 0.06 -98.50
N THR A 1112 25.40 -1.00 -99.15
CA THR A 1112 24.98 -1.50 -100.48
C THR A 1112 24.79 -3.02 -100.53
N ILE A 1113 23.85 -3.53 -101.35
CA ILE A 1113 23.63 -4.98 -101.59
C ILE A 1113 23.24 -5.27 -103.07
N VAL A 1114 23.86 -6.31 -103.69
CA VAL A 1114 23.69 -6.67 -105.11
C VAL A 1114 23.56 -8.19 -105.31
N ALA A 1115 22.62 -8.70 -106.14
CA ALA A 1115 22.39 -10.15 -106.37
C ALA A 1115 22.52 -10.63 -107.85
N SER A 1116 22.91 -11.91 -108.09
CA SER A 1116 23.11 -12.55 -109.44
C SER A 1116 22.62 -14.04 -109.52
N PHE A 1117 22.47 -14.70 -110.71
CA PHE A 1117 21.71 -16.00 -110.91
C PHE A 1117 22.20 -17.06 -112.01
N ILE A 1118 21.87 -18.41 -111.97
CA ILE A 1118 22.30 -19.61 -112.84
C ILE A 1118 21.32 -20.88 -112.93
N VAL A 1119 21.38 -21.93 -113.84
CA VAL A 1119 20.34 -23.02 -114.20
C VAL A 1119 20.47 -24.53 -113.61
N GLY A 1120 19.39 -25.42 -113.44
CA GLY A 1120 19.37 -26.86 -112.86
C GLY A 1120 18.45 -28.06 -113.46
N GLY A 1121 18.44 -29.40 -113.00
CA GLY A 1121 17.89 -30.68 -113.70
C GLY A 1121 16.95 -31.83 -113.02
N GLN A 1122 16.65 -33.05 -113.64
CA GLN A 1122 15.50 -34.08 -113.44
C GLN A 1122 15.76 -35.60 -112.98
N HIS A 1123 14.74 -36.39 -112.47
CA HIS A 1123 14.78 -37.83 -111.95
C HIS A 1123 13.57 -38.81 -112.31
N THR A 1124 13.63 -40.14 -112.05
CA THR A 1124 12.54 -41.16 -112.33
C THR A 1124 12.27 -42.24 -111.23
N ILE A 1125 11.03 -42.75 -111.12
CA ILE A 1125 10.51 -43.80 -110.18
C ILE A 1125 9.78 -44.92 -110.95
N ILE A 1126 9.88 -46.21 -110.57
CA ILE A 1126 9.20 -47.34 -111.23
C ILE A 1126 8.33 -48.13 -110.24
N ALA A 1127 7.04 -48.35 -110.56
CA ALA A 1127 6.07 -49.05 -109.70
C ALA A 1127 5.41 -50.25 -110.39
N VAL A 1128 5.41 -51.44 -109.76
CA VAL A 1128 4.87 -52.70 -110.30
C VAL A 1128 4.18 -53.50 -109.18
N ALA A 1129 3.12 -54.26 -109.49
CA ALA A 1129 2.43 -55.15 -108.55
C ALA A 1129 2.46 -56.61 -109.04
N GLU A 1130 2.62 -57.57 -108.11
CA GLU A 1130 2.56 -59.01 -108.38
C GLU A 1130 1.10 -59.51 -108.52
N SER A 1131 0.90 -60.79 -108.87
CA SER A 1131 -0.45 -61.36 -109.04
C SER A 1131 -1.24 -61.35 -107.72
N GLY A 1132 -2.45 -60.80 -107.73
CA GLY A 1132 -3.34 -60.75 -106.56
C GLY A 1132 -3.66 -59.34 -106.05
N GLY A 1133 -3.18 -58.28 -106.72
CA GLY A 1133 -3.55 -56.89 -106.49
C GLY A 1133 -3.03 -55.94 -107.59
N SER A 1134 -3.16 -54.63 -107.37
CA SER A 1134 -2.67 -53.59 -108.30
C SER A 1134 -2.02 -52.39 -107.58
N ILE A 1135 -1.12 -51.67 -108.27
CA ILE A 1135 -0.52 -50.40 -107.85
C ILE A 1135 -0.80 -49.32 -108.90
N SER A 1136 -1.18 -48.11 -108.46
CA SER A 1136 -1.53 -47.00 -109.35
C SER A 1136 -0.90 -45.68 -108.88
N PRO A 1137 -0.20 -44.93 -109.76
CA PRO A 1137 0.15 -45.30 -111.14
C PRO A 1137 1.18 -46.45 -111.17
N SER A 1138 1.08 -47.35 -112.14
CA SER A 1138 2.11 -48.37 -112.41
C SER A 1138 2.95 -47.99 -113.63
N GLY A 1139 4.15 -48.56 -113.73
CA GLY A 1139 5.15 -48.23 -114.76
C GLY A 1139 6.18 -47.21 -114.27
N THR A 1140 6.87 -46.54 -115.21
CA THR A 1140 7.90 -45.53 -114.93
C THR A 1140 7.32 -44.12 -114.90
N ILE A 1141 7.60 -43.34 -113.85
CA ILE A 1141 7.18 -41.95 -113.61
C ILE A 1141 8.43 -41.06 -113.58
N THR A 1142 8.41 -39.88 -114.22
CA THR A 1142 9.52 -38.91 -114.24
C THR A 1142 9.14 -37.64 -113.47
N LEU A 1143 10.06 -37.08 -112.67
CA LEU A 1143 9.85 -35.94 -111.76
C LEU A 1143 11.05 -34.96 -111.79
N ASP A 1144 10.78 -33.65 -111.68
CA ASP A 1144 11.81 -32.63 -111.43
C ASP A 1144 12.36 -32.73 -109.99
N GLN A 1145 13.61 -32.30 -109.77
CA GLN A 1145 14.26 -32.39 -108.46
C GLN A 1145 13.45 -31.66 -107.38
N GLY A 1146 13.07 -32.38 -106.31
CA GLY A 1146 12.32 -31.86 -105.17
C GLY A 1146 10.81 -32.13 -105.17
N GLN A 1147 10.27 -32.79 -106.20
CA GLN A 1147 8.83 -33.16 -106.27
C GLN A 1147 8.53 -34.54 -105.67
N SER A 1148 7.30 -34.73 -105.17
CA SER A 1148 6.82 -35.97 -104.53
C SER A 1148 5.74 -36.67 -105.35
N GLN A 1149 5.69 -38.01 -105.34
CA GLN A 1149 4.67 -38.83 -106.01
C GLN A 1149 4.03 -39.84 -105.04
N THR A 1150 2.71 -39.95 -105.06
CA THR A 1150 1.93 -40.90 -104.25
C THR A 1150 1.47 -42.09 -105.08
N PHE A 1151 1.49 -43.30 -104.49
CA PHE A 1151 1.01 -44.54 -105.10
C PHE A 1151 -0.13 -45.14 -104.25
N THR A 1152 -1.15 -45.70 -104.90
CA THR A 1152 -2.25 -46.42 -104.24
C THR A 1152 -2.16 -47.91 -104.55
N ILE A 1153 -2.20 -48.74 -103.51
CA ILE A 1153 -2.08 -50.21 -103.60
C ILE A 1153 -3.42 -50.82 -103.19
N THR A 1154 -3.95 -51.76 -103.98
CA THR A 1154 -5.25 -52.37 -103.74
C THR A 1154 -5.17 -53.87 -103.99
N PRO A 1155 -5.35 -54.73 -102.95
CA PRO A 1155 -5.42 -56.17 -103.14
C PRO A 1155 -6.75 -56.58 -103.77
N ASP A 1156 -6.74 -57.63 -104.59
CA ASP A 1156 -7.96 -58.19 -105.19
C ASP A 1156 -8.85 -58.83 -104.12
N ALA A 1157 -10.16 -58.89 -104.36
CA ALA A 1157 -11.13 -59.40 -103.38
C ALA A 1157 -10.80 -60.85 -102.94
N GLY A 1158 -10.49 -61.02 -101.65
CA GLY A 1158 -10.06 -62.29 -101.06
C GLY A 1158 -8.56 -62.39 -100.77
N ASN A 1159 -7.75 -61.44 -101.26
CA ASN A 1159 -6.33 -61.29 -100.95
C ASN A 1159 -6.10 -60.16 -99.94
N SER A 1160 -4.97 -60.22 -99.23
CA SER A 1160 -4.42 -59.11 -98.45
C SER A 1160 -3.05 -58.76 -99.00
N VAL A 1161 -2.63 -57.50 -98.89
CA VAL A 1161 -1.24 -57.12 -99.18
C VAL A 1161 -0.36 -57.87 -98.20
N SER A 1162 0.61 -58.64 -98.71
CA SER A 1162 1.59 -59.33 -97.87
C SER A 1162 2.79 -58.44 -97.57
N ASP A 1163 3.15 -57.55 -98.50
CA ASP A 1163 4.26 -56.61 -98.39
C ASP A 1163 4.15 -55.49 -99.43
N VAL A 1164 4.83 -54.37 -99.19
CA VAL A 1164 5.11 -53.32 -100.17
C VAL A 1164 6.60 -53.04 -100.13
N GLU A 1165 7.31 -53.18 -101.25
CA GLU A 1165 8.73 -52.87 -101.32
C GLU A 1165 8.97 -51.53 -102.02
N VAL A 1166 9.71 -50.62 -101.36
CA VAL A 1166 10.25 -49.39 -101.98
C VAL A 1166 11.76 -49.54 -102.08
N ASP A 1167 12.28 -49.50 -103.31
CA ASP A 1167 13.70 -49.76 -103.64
C ASP A 1167 14.25 -51.09 -103.08
N GLY A 1168 13.40 -52.14 -103.07
CA GLY A 1168 13.75 -53.49 -102.60
C GLY A 1168 13.78 -53.64 -101.07
N VAL A 1169 13.25 -52.65 -100.34
CA VAL A 1169 13.11 -52.70 -98.87
C VAL A 1169 11.63 -52.90 -98.51
N SER A 1170 11.35 -53.99 -97.81
CA SER A 1170 10.04 -54.35 -97.26
C SER A 1170 9.51 -53.29 -96.30
N TRP A 1171 8.27 -52.87 -96.55
CA TRP A 1171 7.46 -51.98 -95.72
C TRP A 1171 6.19 -52.75 -95.36
N ALA A 1172 6.35 -53.79 -94.53
CA ALA A 1172 5.26 -54.66 -94.06
C ALA A 1172 3.98 -53.85 -93.74
N PRO A 1173 2.80 -54.35 -94.17
CA PRO A 1173 1.56 -53.57 -94.17
C PRO A 1173 1.08 -53.12 -92.79
#